data_AF-A0A8H3U0Q0-F1
#
_entry.id   AF-A0A8H3U0Q0-F1
#
_cell.length_a   1.000
_cell.length_b   1.000
_cell.length_c   1.000
_cell.angle_alpha   90.00
_cell.angle_beta   90.00
_cell.angle_gamma   90.00
#
_symmetry.space_group_name_H-M   'P 1'
#
loop_
_entity.id
_entity.type
_entity.pdbx_description
1 polymer ?
#
loop_
_entity_poly.entity_id
_entity_poly.type
_entity_poly.pdbx_seq_one_letter_code
_entity_poly.pdbx_strand_id
1 'polypeptide(L)'
;MAHNSKCPVIASDYKLIKENHGNLASTGCTREFCQSGRLLHTDEPRVGENRAIEVVEKETEDFLRQLHKDKFFPSEEAFQDRLRRALYEIRSTSAEGVIRETGKTGTVGGVWMQTPQELEFGLQRAWRNARKCIMRSHCEDLRLCDLRGIKSSELMAVELIKAVNVAYNGGNIVPTVFVFPPRNANQRGPMIWNDQILTFAAYENEDGSILGDPKNIQFTKDLIEFGWVPPVPAARTRFDVLPLVVMAEGDKPVLIDIPPNLRRLVKIRHPKYEAAFWKLDLKWVAFPALSRLGFDIGGVQYTATPFIGWFMDAEIGVRNLGDSFRYNVLPDVVKELRLDEGALAEVDAFEDLPEYQQLAMLNRAQIELNYAVHASFLRDRISMSDSLTASLKWTKYDDEFEKKNGYRLPADPYWVAPPQGSIIPLWHRGGAPNYQPKPMIARHVQDPAKAWKREKDAWHAAIVPRPIPPKPKAAPQPVPQPKKEPKVESLSSSWENLTNVTANHPRSPSVASERGRRLAGTRSGSVIRKELSRRSSGNLITRGEPDRQAELPADIRMAWSTVYIPTLRAYAGTLRGSNPFVIEDPVTLISTVFKHVYPKSFDALKGEIAPKHTIYELSMANLNAWHSGFRTASSKAVEALFANKDEYPTQDDIATYIASIIHASNPIFFWREYSETRKSGKYEDPLVLETFGNAHLKSIASVNQDWFPSKTPYAALALTLASLERAYFVWNQGYFDKELSQTIGFTDDFYGREATSYMKAALLLPENKWQAIHRGASQIVGSLNGFVKVGHGDDEEYDPRAVVEDSDGDD
;
A
#
# COMPACT_ATOMS: atom_id res chain seq x y z
N MET A 1 -16.19 -0.26 -56.32
CA MET A 1 -16.30 -1.74 -56.26
C MET A 1 -16.77 -2.12 -54.87
N ALA A 2 -17.89 -2.82 -54.73
CA ALA A 2 -18.37 -3.28 -53.42
C ALA A 2 -17.67 -4.60 -53.05
N HIS A 3 -16.44 -4.52 -52.53
CA HIS A 3 -15.75 -5.72 -52.06
C HIS A 3 -16.43 -6.28 -50.81
N ASN A 4 -16.64 -7.60 -50.83
CA ASN A 4 -17.42 -8.35 -49.86
C ASN A 4 -16.61 -8.56 -48.56
N SER A 5 -16.31 -7.47 -47.87
CA SER A 5 -15.47 -7.37 -46.67
C SER A 5 -16.16 -7.95 -45.44
N LYS A 6 -16.33 -9.27 -45.44
CA LYS A 6 -16.49 -10.05 -44.20
C LYS A 6 -15.38 -9.62 -43.24
N CYS A 7 -15.76 -9.23 -42.02
CA CYS A 7 -14.80 -8.85 -40.98
C CYS A 7 -13.77 -9.99 -40.80
N PRO A 8 -12.45 -9.73 -40.87
CA PRO A 8 -11.44 -10.79 -40.97
C PRO A 8 -11.13 -11.50 -39.64
N VAL A 9 -12.09 -11.52 -38.70
CA VAL A 9 -12.09 -12.53 -37.62
C VAL A 9 -12.39 -13.86 -38.29
N ILE A 10 -11.38 -14.71 -38.42
CA ILE A 10 -11.53 -16.01 -39.07
C ILE A 10 -12.46 -16.85 -38.17
N ALA A 11 -13.33 -17.68 -38.75
CA ALA A 11 -14.31 -18.44 -37.97
C ALA A 11 -13.66 -19.43 -36.97
N SER A 12 -12.38 -19.76 -37.18
CA SER A 12 -11.50 -20.43 -36.21
C SER A 12 -11.36 -19.64 -34.90
N ASP A 13 -11.17 -18.34 -34.98
CA ASP A 13 -10.65 -17.53 -33.87
C ASP A 13 -11.75 -17.33 -32.83
N TYR A 14 -12.97 -17.03 -33.29
CA TYR A 14 -14.15 -16.97 -32.43
C TYR A 14 -14.52 -18.34 -31.82
N LYS A 15 -14.24 -19.43 -32.53
CA LYS A 15 -14.38 -20.79 -31.98
C LYS A 15 -13.34 -21.04 -30.87
N LEU A 16 -12.06 -20.76 -31.13
CA LEU A 16 -10.98 -20.90 -30.15
C LEU A 16 -11.20 -20.01 -28.92
N ILE A 17 -11.66 -18.76 -29.09
CA ILE A 17 -12.05 -17.86 -28.00
C ILE A 17 -13.14 -18.50 -27.13
N LYS A 18 -14.17 -19.13 -27.72
CA LYS A 18 -15.22 -19.84 -26.97
C LYS A 18 -14.75 -21.15 -26.32
N GLU A 19 -13.82 -21.86 -26.93
CA GLU A 19 -13.20 -23.07 -26.35
C GLU A 19 -12.23 -22.74 -25.19
N ASN A 20 -11.81 -21.48 -25.07
CA ASN A 20 -10.99 -20.99 -23.96
C ASN A 20 -11.79 -20.17 -22.91
N HIS A 21 -12.95 -19.63 -23.27
CA HIS A 21 -13.83 -18.84 -22.42
C HIS A 21 -15.29 -19.30 -22.59
N GLY A 22 -15.76 -20.18 -21.70
CA GLY A 22 -17.12 -20.74 -21.74
C GLY A 22 -18.21 -19.73 -21.35
N ASN A 23 -17.83 -18.56 -20.84
CA ASN A 23 -18.70 -17.40 -20.71
C ASN A 23 -18.07 -16.12 -21.29
N LEU A 24 -18.83 -15.46 -22.18
CA LEU A 24 -18.49 -14.17 -22.80
C LEU A 24 -19.64 -13.19 -22.53
N ALA A 25 -19.33 -12.04 -21.96
CA ALA A 25 -20.31 -10.99 -21.70
C ALA A 25 -20.57 -10.12 -22.95
N SER A 26 -21.72 -9.43 -22.96
CA SER A 26 -22.13 -8.57 -24.09
C SER A 26 -21.08 -7.50 -24.39
N THR A 27 -20.79 -7.28 -25.67
CA THR A 27 -20.03 -6.12 -26.15
C THR A 27 -20.94 -4.92 -26.45
N GLY A 28 -22.26 -5.05 -26.29
CA GLY A 28 -23.28 -4.09 -26.71
C GLY A 28 -23.45 -3.96 -28.23
N CYS A 29 -22.54 -4.47 -29.05
CA CYS A 29 -22.68 -4.50 -30.50
C CYS A 29 -23.77 -5.51 -30.90
N THR A 30 -24.63 -5.13 -31.84
CA THR A 30 -25.55 -6.05 -32.52
C THR A 30 -24.99 -6.38 -33.91
N ARG A 31 -25.72 -7.15 -34.71
CA ARG A 31 -25.37 -7.40 -36.13
C ARG A 31 -25.58 -6.15 -37.00
N GLU A 32 -26.43 -5.24 -36.54
CA GLU A 32 -26.88 -4.01 -37.21
C GLU A 32 -26.12 -2.77 -36.74
N PHE A 33 -25.59 -2.77 -35.51
CA PHE A 33 -24.96 -1.59 -34.91
C PHE A 33 -23.70 -1.91 -34.07
N CYS A 34 -22.59 -1.24 -34.40
CA CYS A 34 -21.32 -1.34 -33.68
C CYS A 34 -21.25 -0.27 -32.58
N GLN A 35 -21.07 -0.68 -31.31
CA GLN A 35 -20.93 0.24 -30.17
C GLN A 35 -19.49 0.60 -29.81
N SER A 36 -18.46 0.07 -30.49
CA SER A 36 -17.04 0.26 -30.10
C SER A 36 -16.60 1.73 -29.99
N GLY A 37 -17.21 2.66 -30.74
CA GLY A 37 -16.92 4.09 -30.63
C GLY A 37 -17.58 4.80 -29.44
N ARG A 38 -18.30 4.10 -28.56
CA ARG A 38 -18.97 4.68 -27.39
C ARG A 38 -18.14 4.52 -26.12
N LEU A 39 -18.02 5.59 -25.35
CA LEU A 39 -17.37 5.59 -24.02
C LEU A 39 -18.01 4.56 -23.07
N LEU A 40 -19.34 4.43 -23.16
CA LEU A 40 -20.19 3.49 -22.43
C LEU A 40 -21.13 2.79 -23.42
N HIS A 41 -21.15 1.46 -23.39
CA HIS A 41 -22.01 0.64 -24.27
C HIS A 41 -23.33 0.35 -23.54
N THR A 42 -24.45 0.19 -24.25
CA THR A 42 -25.79 0.03 -23.64
C THR A 42 -25.81 -1.05 -22.54
N ASP A 43 -25.26 -2.22 -22.86
CA ASP A 43 -25.26 -3.41 -22.02
C ASP A 43 -23.85 -3.73 -21.48
N GLU A 44 -23.02 -2.69 -21.25
CA GLU A 44 -21.67 -2.88 -20.69
C GLU A 44 -21.79 -3.46 -19.25
N PRO A 45 -21.19 -4.64 -18.96
CA PRO A 45 -21.40 -5.33 -17.68
C PRO A 45 -21.05 -4.52 -16.44
N ARG A 46 -21.66 -4.89 -15.32
CA ARG A 46 -21.56 -4.18 -14.05
C ARG A 46 -21.41 -5.13 -12.86
N VAL A 47 -20.86 -4.60 -11.78
CA VAL A 47 -20.95 -5.19 -10.43
C VAL A 47 -22.00 -4.47 -9.59
N GLY A 48 -22.43 -5.07 -8.49
CA GLY A 48 -23.44 -4.49 -7.60
C GLY A 48 -24.88 -4.91 -7.90
N GLU A 49 -25.08 -6.01 -8.64
CA GLU A 49 -26.38 -6.40 -9.16
C GLU A 49 -26.73 -7.88 -8.95
N ASN A 50 -27.98 -8.13 -8.58
CA ASN A 50 -28.54 -9.46 -8.40
C ASN A 50 -28.59 -10.23 -9.73
N ARG A 51 -27.99 -11.42 -9.74
CA ARG A 51 -28.03 -12.38 -10.85
C ARG A 51 -28.70 -13.68 -10.39
N ALA A 52 -29.34 -14.38 -11.32
CA ALA A 52 -29.92 -15.69 -11.06
C ALA A 52 -28.82 -16.68 -10.60
N ILE A 53 -29.16 -17.60 -9.71
CA ILE A 53 -28.19 -18.55 -9.13
C ILE A 53 -27.47 -19.38 -10.19
N GLU A 54 -28.16 -19.77 -11.26
CA GLU A 54 -27.63 -20.55 -12.38
C GLU A 54 -26.49 -19.82 -13.12
N VAL A 55 -26.55 -18.48 -13.19
CA VAL A 55 -25.51 -17.65 -13.79
C VAL A 55 -24.26 -17.62 -12.90
N VAL A 56 -24.46 -17.51 -11.58
CA VAL A 56 -23.36 -17.50 -10.59
C VAL A 56 -22.69 -18.87 -10.52
N GLU A 57 -23.45 -19.96 -10.54
CA GLU A 57 -22.92 -21.33 -10.59
C GLU A 57 -22.16 -21.62 -11.88
N LYS A 58 -22.71 -21.24 -13.05
CA LYS A 58 -22.01 -21.40 -14.34
C LYS A 58 -20.69 -20.62 -14.39
N GLU A 59 -20.66 -19.40 -13.87
CA GLU A 59 -19.42 -18.61 -13.83
C GLU A 59 -18.40 -19.16 -12.83
N THR A 60 -18.86 -19.71 -11.71
CA THR A 60 -18.03 -20.44 -10.75
C THR A 60 -17.37 -21.65 -11.40
N GLU A 61 -18.13 -22.43 -12.16
CA GLU A 61 -17.62 -23.58 -12.90
C GLU A 61 -16.60 -23.17 -13.97
N ASP A 62 -16.91 -22.19 -14.82
CA ASP A 62 -16.00 -21.69 -15.86
C ASP A 62 -14.66 -21.22 -15.26
N PHE A 63 -14.73 -20.42 -14.17
CA PHE A 63 -13.53 -19.92 -13.50
C PHE A 63 -12.68 -21.03 -12.86
N LEU A 64 -13.31 -22.00 -12.17
CA LEU A 64 -12.59 -23.14 -11.61
C LEU A 64 -12.03 -24.08 -12.69
N ARG A 65 -12.67 -24.16 -13.88
CA ARG A 65 -12.11 -24.86 -15.05
C ARG A 65 -10.92 -24.13 -15.66
N GLN A 66 -10.92 -22.79 -15.70
CA GLN A 66 -9.73 -22.01 -16.09
C GLN A 66 -8.55 -22.27 -15.15
N LEU A 67 -8.77 -22.30 -13.83
CA LEU A 67 -7.77 -22.69 -12.83
C LEU A 67 -7.27 -24.14 -13.02
N HIS A 68 -8.17 -25.10 -13.30
CA HIS A 68 -7.77 -26.48 -13.56
C HIS A 68 -6.90 -26.60 -14.83
N LYS A 69 -7.25 -25.89 -15.91
CA LYS A 69 -6.47 -25.84 -17.16
C LYS A 69 -5.06 -25.30 -16.94
N ASP A 70 -4.91 -24.28 -16.10
CA ASP A 70 -3.62 -23.71 -15.70
C ASP A 70 -2.90 -24.55 -14.60
N LYS A 71 -3.36 -25.80 -14.35
CA LYS A 71 -2.77 -26.79 -13.42
C LYS A 71 -2.72 -26.36 -11.95
N PHE A 72 -3.66 -25.52 -11.53
CA PHE A 72 -3.77 -25.04 -10.15
C PHE A 72 -4.20 -26.14 -9.15
N PHE A 73 -4.97 -27.12 -9.62
CA PHE A 73 -5.40 -28.28 -8.81
C PHE A 73 -4.51 -29.50 -9.10
N PRO A 74 -4.17 -30.32 -8.08
CA PRO A 74 -3.28 -31.48 -8.25
C PRO A 74 -3.92 -32.66 -8.98
N SER A 75 -5.25 -32.72 -9.08
CA SER A 75 -6.00 -33.74 -9.82
C SER A 75 -7.43 -33.27 -10.15
N GLU A 76 -8.11 -34.00 -11.04
CA GLU A 76 -9.53 -33.78 -11.38
C GLU A 76 -10.41 -33.92 -10.13
N GLU A 77 -10.14 -34.87 -9.23
CA GLU A 77 -10.91 -35.06 -7.99
C GLU A 77 -10.80 -33.84 -7.06
N ALA A 78 -9.63 -33.20 -7.01
CA ALA A 78 -9.41 -31.99 -6.22
C ALA A 78 -10.14 -30.76 -6.83
N PHE A 79 -10.16 -30.65 -8.16
CA PHE A 79 -10.98 -29.66 -8.88
C PHE A 79 -12.48 -29.88 -8.62
N GLN A 80 -12.98 -31.12 -8.79
CA GLN A 80 -14.38 -31.50 -8.56
C GLN A 80 -14.82 -31.29 -7.11
N ASP A 81 -13.94 -31.55 -6.14
CA ASP A 81 -14.21 -31.26 -4.73
C ASP A 81 -14.29 -29.76 -4.44
N ARG A 82 -13.37 -28.95 -5.02
CA ARG A 82 -13.43 -27.49 -4.88
C ARG A 82 -14.70 -26.91 -5.51
N LEU A 83 -15.07 -27.38 -6.70
CA LEU A 83 -16.31 -27.01 -7.38
C LEU A 83 -17.54 -27.36 -6.52
N ARG A 84 -17.63 -28.58 -5.98
CA ARG A 84 -18.73 -29.01 -5.11
C ARG A 84 -18.87 -28.13 -3.86
N ARG A 85 -17.75 -27.72 -3.26
CA ARG A 85 -17.74 -26.79 -2.11
C ARG A 85 -18.21 -25.39 -2.51
N ALA A 86 -17.68 -24.82 -3.59
CA ALA A 86 -18.09 -23.49 -4.06
C ALA A 86 -19.60 -23.43 -4.40
N LEU A 87 -20.13 -24.45 -5.10
CA LEU A 87 -21.57 -24.55 -5.39
C LEU A 87 -22.43 -24.69 -4.12
N TYR A 88 -21.96 -25.42 -3.11
CA TYR A 88 -22.64 -25.49 -1.80
C TYR A 88 -22.65 -24.13 -1.10
N GLU A 89 -21.52 -23.41 -1.07
CA GLU A 89 -21.40 -22.07 -0.48
C GLU A 89 -22.38 -21.08 -1.13
N ILE A 90 -22.44 -21.03 -2.47
CA ILE A 90 -23.37 -20.20 -3.26
C ILE A 90 -24.83 -20.49 -2.91
N ARG A 91 -25.21 -21.78 -2.84
CA ARG A 91 -26.58 -22.20 -2.48
C ARG A 91 -26.91 -21.83 -1.03
N SER A 92 -26.00 -22.08 -0.09
CA SER A 92 -26.19 -21.77 1.33
C SER A 92 -26.32 -20.27 1.64
N THR A 93 -25.84 -19.40 0.75
CA THR A 93 -25.89 -17.93 0.89
C THR A 93 -26.78 -17.24 -0.16
N SER A 94 -27.55 -18.03 -0.93
CA SER A 94 -28.56 -17.55 -1.87
C SER A 94 -29.81 -16.99 -1.15
N ALA A 95 -30.54 -16.12 -1.82
CA ALA A 95 -31.76 -15.51 -1.27
C ALA A 95 -32.76 -15.14 -2.37
N GLU A 96 -34.04 -15.10 -2.05
CA GLU A 96 -35.06 -14.51 -2.93
C GLU A 96 -34.81 -13.02 -3.13
N GLY A 97 -34.93 -12.54 -4.37
CA GLY A 97 -34.71 -11.14 -4.70
C GLY A 97 -35.00 -10.81 -6.16
N VAL A 98 -35.00 -9.51 -6.49
CA VAL A 98 -35.21 -9.06 -7.88
C VAL A 98 -33.93 -9.29 -8.69
N ILE A 99 -34.00 -10.13 -9.70
CA ILE A 99 -32.92 -10.40 -10.66
C ILE A 99 -32.86 -9.25 -11.67
N ARG A 100 -31.67 -8.66 -11.82
CA ARG A 100 -31.45 -7.43 -12.60
C ARG A 100 -31.87 -7.56 -14.07
N GLU A 101 -31.45 -8.64 -14.72
CA GLU A 101 -31.59 -8.87 -16.16
C GLU A 101 -33.06 -9.06 -16.59
N THR A 102 -33.91 -9.54 -15.68
CA THR A 102 -35.31 -9.89 -15.98
C THR A 102 -36.32 -8.96 -15.32
N GLY A 103 -35.91 -8.21 -14.29
CA GLY A 103 -36.80 -7.43 -13.42
C GLY A 103 -37.74 -8.27 -12.55
N LYS A 104 -37.58 -9.61 -12.53
CA LYS A 104 -38.46 -10.54 -11.81
C LYS A 104 -37.84 -11.00 -10.49
N THR A 105 -38.69 -11.43 -9.56
CA THR A 105 -38.24 -12.05 -8.31
C THR A 105 -37.87 -13.52 -8.55
N GLY A 106 -36.82 -14.00 -7.89
CA GLY A 106 -36.41 -15.40 -7.85
C GLY A 106 -35.09 -15.58 -7.08
N THR A 107 -34.53 -16.78 -7.12
CA THR A 107 -33.27 -17.13 -6.45
C THR A 107 -32.08 -16.31 -6.95
N VAL A 108 -31.63 -15.35 -6.15
CA VAL A 108 -30.37 -14.63 -6.36
C VAL A 108 -29.22 -15.50 -5.86
N GLY A 109 -28.21 -15.70 -6.70
CA GLY A 109 -27.02 -16.46 -6.34
C GLY A 109 -26.25 -15.84 -5.17
N GLY A 110 -25.82 -16.68 -4.24
CA GLY A 110 -24.97 -16.31 -3.11
C GLY A 110 -23.50 -16.13 -3.48
N VAL A 111 -22.63 -16.21 -2.48
CA VAL A 111 -21.17 -16.04 -2.59
C VAL A 111 -20.44 -17.28 -2.08
N TRP A 112 -19.32 -17.60 -2.73
CA TRP A 112 -18.32 -18.55 -2.23
C TRP A 112 -17.02 -17.83 -1.88
N MET A 113 -16.31 -18.35 -0.89
CA MET A 113 -15.07 -17.77 -0.40
C MET A 113 -13.88 -18.28 -1.21
N GLN A 114 -13.44 -17.47 -2.18
CA GLN A 114 -12.20 -17.70 -2.92
C GLN A 114 -10.98 -17.64 -2.01
N THR A 115 -10.03 -18.57 -2.17
CA THR A 115 -8.72 -18.48 -1.51
C THR A 115 -7.96 -17.23 -2.00
N PRO A 116 -6.95 -16.73 -1.26
CA PRO A 116 -6.13 -15.62 -1.74
C PRO A 116 -5.49 -15.90 -3.11
N GLN A 117 -5.08 -17.15 -3.36
CA GLN A 117 -4.46 -17.58 -4.62
C GLN A 117 -5.47 -17.67 -5.77
N GLU A 118 -6.69 -18.16 -5.52
CA GLU A 118 -7.79 -18.13 -6.50
C GLU A 118 -8.13 -16.67 -6.84
N LEU A 119 -8.22 -15.79 -5.83
CA LEU A 119 -8.50 -14.37 -6.03
C LEU A 119 -7.38 -13.66 -6.81
N GLU A 120 -6.10 -13.84 -6.44
CA GLU A 120 -4.97 -13.21 -7.14
C GLU A 120 -4.92 -13.62 -8.62
N PHE A 121 -5.06 -14.92 -8.91
CA PHE A 121 -5.22 -15.41 -10.29
C PHE A 121 -6.40 -14.76 -11.02
N GLY A 122 -7.55 -14.64 -10.33
CA GLY A 122 -8.74 -13.97 -10.87
C GLY A 122 -8.52 -12.50 -11.21
N LEU A 123 -7.80 -11.75 -10.37
CA LEU A 123 -7.41 -10.35 -10.62
C LEU A 123 -6.45 -10.24 -11.81
N GLN A 124 -5.40 -11.06 -11.84
CA GLN A 124 -4.40 -11.09 -12.91
C GLN A 124 -5.03 -11.40 -14.27
N ARG A 125 -5.87 -12.44 -14.33
CA ARG A 125 -6.63 -12.81 -15.53
C ARG A 125 -7.62 -11.73 -15.94
N ALA A 126 -8.30 -11.08 -15.00
CA ALA A 126 -9.20 -9.96 -15.30
C ALA A 126 -8.48 -8.71 -15.85
N TRP A 127 -7.27 -8.41 -15.38
CA TRP A 127 -6.47 -7.31 -15.94
C TRP A 127 -5.91 -7.65 -17.33
N ARG A 128 -5.47 -8.90 -17.57
CA ARG A 128 -5.14 -9.40 -18.91
C ARG A 128 -6.31 -9.25 -19.89
N ASN A 129 -7.52 -9.55 -19.41
CA ASN A 129 -8.77 -9.45 -20.15
C ASN A 129 -9.27 -7.99 -20.30
N ALA A 130 -8.62 -6.99 -19.68
CA ALA A 130 -9.06 -5.60 -19.69
C ALA A 130 -8.80 -4.91 -21.04
N ARG A 131 -9.74 -5.07 -21.98
CA ARG A 131 -9.69 -4.58 -23.37
C ARG A 131 -9.38 -3.09 -23.57
N LYS A 132 -9.49 -2.27 -22.52
CA LYS A 132 -9.24 -0.82 -22.51
C LYS A 132 -7.87 -0.43 -21.90
N CYS A 133 -6.99 -1.39 -21.57
CA CYS A 133 -5.71 -1.12 -20.88
C CYS A 133 -4.48 -1.44 -21.73
N ILE A 134 -3.62 -0.45 -21.96
CA ILE A 134 -2.32 -0.60 -22.63
C ILE A 134 -1.26 -1.29 -21.75
N MET A 135 -1.33 -1.14 -20.43
CA MET A 135 -0.36 -1.74 -19.50
C MET A 135 -0.64 -3.22 -19.15
N ARG A 136 -1.62 -3.87 -19.79
CA ARG A 136 -2.06 -5.24 -19.49
C ARG A 136 -0.98 -6.33 -19.62
N SER A 137 0.15 -6.04 -20.27
CA SER A 137 1.32 -6.94 -20.33
C SER A 137 1.92 -7.21 -18.94
N HIS A 138 1.69 -6.32 -17.96
CA HIS A 138 2.10 -6.46 -16.57
C HIS A 138 1.09 -7.29 -15.73
N CYS A 139 0.17 -8.04 -16.35
CA CYS A 139 -0.89 -8.73 -15.62
C CYS A 139 -0.38 -9.72 -14.56
N GLU A 140 0.76 -10.37 -14.77
CA GLU A 140 1.36 -11.32 -13.81
C GLU A 140 2.16 -10.61 -12.69
N ASP A 141 2.48 -9.31 -12.83
CA ASP A 141 3.13 -8.51 -11.79
C ASP A 141 2.15 -8.09 -10.67
N LEU A 142 0.85 -8.12 -10.98
CA LEU A 142 -0.24 -7.63 -10.13
C LEU A 142 -0.34 -8.40 -8.81
N ARG A 143 -0.42 -7.64 -7.71
CA ARG A 143 -0.50 -8.15 -6.35
C ARG A 143 -1.89 -8.00 -5.74
N LEU A 144 -2.31 -9.03 -5.01
CA LEU A 144 -3.46 -8.98 -4.12
C LEU A 144 -3.07 -8.34 -2.78
N CYS A 145 -3.73 -7.24 -2.42
CA CYS A 145 -3.88 -6.82 -1.03
C CYS A 145 -5.27 -7.23 -0.54
N ASP A 146 -5.34 -8.32 0.22
CA ASP A 146 -6.61 -8.90 0.69
C ASP A 146 -7.14 -8.14 1.92
N LEU A 147 -8.16 -7.30 1.70
CA LEU A 147 -8.87 -6.53 2.72
C LEU A 147 -10.30 -7.08 2.94
N ARG A 148 -10.59 -8.33 2.55
CA ARG A 148 -11.94 -8.93 2.63
C ARG A 148 -12.43 -9.18 4.07
N GLY A 149 -11.57 -8.97 5.07
CA GLY A 149 -11.94 -8.91 6.49
C GLY A 149 -12.49 -7.56 6.96
N ILE A 150 -12.29 -6.48 6.20
CA ILE A 150 -12.59 -5.10 6.61
C ILE A 150 -14.06 -4.77 6.32
N LYS A 151 -14.84 -4.47 7.38
CA LYS A 151 -16.32 -4.35 7.32
C LYS A 151 -16.92 -3.04 7.83
N SER A 152 -16.11 -2.05 8.23
CA SER A 152 -16.58 -0.70 8.56
C SER A 152 -15.85 0.35 7.74
N SER A 153 -16.49 1.49 7.51
CA SER A 153 -15.97 2.57 6.68
C SER A 153 -14.71 3.22 7.28
N GLU A 154 -14.61 3.36 8.61
CA GLU A 154 -13.38 3.87 9.25
C GLU A 154 -12.17 2.95 8.99
N LEU A 155 -12.36 1.63 9.02
CA LEU A 155 -11.28 0.68 8.75
C LEU A 155 -10.97 0.60 7.25
N MET A 156 -11.97 0.74 6.37
CA MET A 156 -11.73 0.87 4.92
C MET A 156 -10.83 2.07 4.62
N ALA A 157 -11.08 3.21 5.27
CA ALA A 157 -10.32 4.44 5.09
C ALA A 157 -8.86 4.27 5.55
N VAL A 158 -8.66 3.78 6.78
CA VAL A 158 -7.32 3.65 7.39
C VAL A 158 -6.46 2.61 6.67
N GLU A 159 -7.00 1.42 6.40
CA GLU A 159 -6.20 0.34 5.79
C GLU A 159 -5.95 0.58 4.29
N LEU A 160 -6.88 1.22 3.55
CA LEU A 160 -6.61 1.59 2.15
C LEU A 160 -5.47 2.62 2.06
N ILE A 161 -5.47 3.67 2.89
CA ILE A 161 -4.42 4.70 2.88
C ILE A 161 -3.05 4.11 3.26
N LYS A 162 -3.00 3.19 4.24
CA LYS A 162 -1.78 2.43 4.58
C LYS A 162 -1.29 1.59 3.39
N ALA A 163 -2.16 0.78 2.80
CA ALA A 163 -1.81 -0.17 1.75
C ALA A 163 -1.40 0.54 0.44
N VAL A 164 -2.06 1.65 0.09
CA VAL A 164 -1.68 2.54 -1.02
C VAL A 164 -0.29 3.13 -0.80
N ASN A 165 0.07 3.54 0.41
CA ASN A 165 1.44 4.02 0.69
C ASN A 165 2.50 2.91 0.57
N VAL A 166 2.18 1.67 0.93
CA VAL A 166 3.08 0.53 0.71
C VAL A 166 3.27 0.26 -0.79
N ALA A 167 2.19 0.23 -1.56
CA ALA A 167 2.24 -0.03 -3.00
C ALA A 167 2.86 1.13 -3.81
N TYR A 168 2.68 2.38 -3.38
CA TYR A 168 3.36 3.55 -3.97
C TYR A 168 4.89 3.48 -3.78
N ASN A 169 5.36 2.87 -2.68
CA ASN A 169 6.76 2.48 -2.48
C ASN A 169 7.78 3.63 -2.75
N GLY A 170 7.41 4.85 -2.33
CA GLY A 170 8.24 6.05 -2.48
C GLY A 170 8.48 6.52 -3.92
N GLY A 171 7.74 5.99 -4.90
CA GLY A 171 7.86 6.30 -6.33
C GLY A 171 8.05 5.05 -7.21
N ASN A 172 8.60 3.97 -6.67
CA ASN A 172 8.84 2.71 -7.39
C ASN A 172 7.60 1.78 -7.29
N ILE A 173 6.52 2.17 -7.97
CA ILE A 173 5.16 1.67 -7.73
C ILE A 173 5.01 0.18 -8.05
N VAL A 174 4.42 -0.58 -7.12
CA VAL A 174 4.05 -1.99 -7.27
C VAL A 174 2.57 -2.12 -7.64
N PRO A 175 2.21 -2.65 -8.83
CA PRO A 175 0.81 -2.82 -9.24
C PRO A 175 0.03 -3.68 -8.25
N THR A 176 -0.99 -3.09 -7.61
CA THR A 176 -1.71 -3.73 -6.49
C THR A 176 -3.21 -3.47 -6.57
N VAL A 177 -4.02 -4.49 -6.29
CA VAL A 177 -5.48 -4.34 -6.06
C VAL A 177 -5.78 -4.52 -4.58
N PHE A 178 -6.51 -3.57 -4.00
CA PHE A 178 -6.96 -3.59 -2.61
C PHE A 178 -8.39 -4.13 -2.53
N VAL A 179 -8.56 -5.42 -2.27
CA VAL A 179 -9.86 -6.11 -2.39
C VAL A 179 -10.63 -6.08 -1.08
N PHE A 180 -11.69 -5.26 -1.01
CA PHE A 180 -12.66 -5.25 0.10
C PHE A 180 -13.67 -6.42 -0.03
N PRO A 181 -14.54 -6.67 0.98
CA PRO A 181 -15.46 -7.80 0.95
C PRO A 181 -16.32 -7.87 -0.33
N PRO A 182 -16.63 -9.07 -0.84
CA PRO A 182 -17.61 -9.21 -1.91
C PRO A 182 -19.01 -8.83 -1.40
N ARG A 183 -19.89 -8.42 -2.31
CA ARG A 183 -21.32 -8.26 -1.99
C ARG A 183 -22.02 -9.62 -1.89
N ASN A 184 -22.96 -9.74 -0.96
CA ASN A 184 -23.84 -10.91 -0.88
C ASN A 184 -25.10 -10.72 -1.76
N ALA A 185 -25.96 -11.74 -1.81
CA ALA A 185 -27.29 -11.63 -2.43
C ALA A 185 -28.08 -10.45 -1.81
N ASN A 186 -28.81 -9.70 -2.64
CA ASN A 186 -29.56 -8.48 -2.29
C ASN A 186 -28.75 -7.31 -1.70
N GLN A 187 -27.45 -7.46 -1.49
CA GLN A 187 -26.56 -6.39 -1.00
C GLN A 187 -25.93 -5.59 -2.14
N ARG A 188 -25.55 -4.34 -1.83
CA ARG A 188 -24.87 -3.42 -2.75
C ARG A 188 -23.35 -3.69 -2.77
N GLY A 189 -22.73 -3.84 -1.59
CA GLY A 189 -21.30 -4.14 -1.38
C GLY A 189 -20.52 -2.98 -0.77
N PRO A 190 -19.20 -3.07 -0.53
CA PRO A 190 -18.41 -1.87 -0.27
C PRO A 190 -18.35 -0.95 -1.51
N MET A 191 -18.19 0.36 -1.32
CA MET A 191 -18.03 1.38 -2.36
C MET A 191 -17.02 2.46 -1.94
N ILE A 192 -16.48 3.17 -2.93
CA ILE A 192 -15.64 4.36 -2.77
C ILE A 192 -16.16 5.44 -3.73
N TRP A 193 -16.22 6.69 -3.26
CA TRP A 193 -16.88 7.78 -3.98
C TRP A 193 -16.01 8.41 -5.06
N ASN A 194 -14.70 8.48 -4.82
CA ASN A 194 -13.72 9.09 -5.72
C ASN A 194 -13.48 8.17 -6.92
N ASP A 195 -13.46 8.74 -8.13
CA ASP A 195 -13.00 8.04 -9.35
C ASP A 195 -11.57 7.50 -9.18
N GLN A 196 -10.70 8.32 -8.57
CA GLN A 196 -9.34 7.97 -8.18
C GLN A 196 -9.04 8.43 -6.75
N ILE A 197 -8.21 7.68 -6.01
CA ILE A 197 -7.82 8.02 -4.63
C ILE A 197 -7.16 9.40 -4.55
N LEU A 198 -6.34 9.75 -5.55
CA LEU A 198 -5.81 11.10 -5.74
C LEU A 198 -6.59 11.78 -6.88
N THR A 199 -7.45 12.75 -6.54
CA THR A 199 -8.26 13.53 -7.47
C THR A 199 -8.19 15.01 -7.08
N PHE A 200 -8.16 15.93 -8.06
CA PHE A 200 -8.16 17.37 -7.81
C PHE A 200 -9.58 17.95 -7.71
N ALA A 201 -9.75 18.97 -6.88
CA ALA A 201 -10.98 19.74 -6.75
C ALA A 201 -11.26 20.57 -8.02
N ALA A 202 -12.48 21.08 -8.12
CA ALA A 202 -12.81 22.17 -9.03
C ALA A 202 -13.85 23.12 -8.45
N TYR A 203 -13.59 24.40 -8.63
CA TYR A 203 -14.42 25.50 -8.14
C TYR A 203 -14.88 26.34 -9.33
N GLU A 204 -16.18 26.61 -9.37
CA GLU A 204 -16.83 27.49 -10.34
C GLU A 204 -16.87 28.90 -9.73
N ASN A 205 -16.37 29.89 -10.46
CA ASN A 205 -16.27 31.28 -10.04
C ASN A 205 -17.51 32.08 -10.49
N GLU A 206 -17.69 33.29 -9.97
CA GLU A 206 -18.85 34.15 -10.26
C GLU A 206 -18.92 34.63 -11.72
N ASP A 207 -17.79 34.64 -12.43
CA ASP A 207 -17.67 34.94 -13.86
C ASP A 207 -17.87 33.70 -14.76
N GLY A 208 -18.15 32.53 -14.18
CA GLY A 208 -18.27 31.26 -14.90
C GLY A 208 -16.92 30.58 -15.22
N SER A 209 -15.78 31.17 -14.85
CA SER A 209 -14.48 30.52 -14.97
C SER A 209 -14.32 29.38 -13.96
N ILE A 210 -13.44 28.42 -14.26
CA ILE A 210 -13.25 27.21 -13.43
C ILE A 210 -11.80 27.13 -12.93
N LEU A 211 -11.63 27.10 -11.61
CA LEU A 211 -10.36 26.85 -10.95
C LEU A 211 -10.25 25.36 -10.55
N GLY A 212 -9.33 24.61 -11.17
CA GLY A 212 -9.08 23.20 -10.86
C GLY A 212 -9.29 22.29 -12.07
N ASP A 213 -9.85 21.10 -11.85
CA ASP A 213 -10.14 20.10 -12.89
C ASP A 213 -11.66 20.06 -13.23
N PRO A 214 -12.13 20.69 -14.34
CA PRO A 214 -13.56 20.79 -14.67
C PRO A 214 -14.36 19.48 -14.61
N LYS A 215 -13.73 18.33 -14.86
CA LYS A 215 -14.34 17.00 -14.72
C LYS A 215 -14.94 16.77 -13.33
N ASN A 216 -14.33 17.35 -12.29
CA ASN A 216 -14.60 17.04 -10.89
C ASN A 216 -15.51 18.09 -10.21
N ILE A 217 -16.11 19.05 -10.94
CA ILE A 217 -17.00 20.09 -10.36
C ILE A 217 -18.15 19.45 -9.56
N GLN A 218 -18.91 18.54 -10.16
CA GLN A 218 -20.04 17.89 -9.48
C GLN A 218 -19.56 17.07 -8.27
N PHE A 219 -18.46 16.33 -8.40
CA PHE A 219 -17.91 15.56 -7.29
C PHE A 219 -17.42 16.45 -6.13
N THR A 220 -16.83 17.60 -6.46
CA THR A 220 -16.43 18.63 -5.47
C THR A 220 -17.67 19.17 -4.75
N LYS A 221 -18.75 19.47 -5.48
CA LYS A 221 -20.05 19.90 -4.90
C LYS A 221 -20.66 18.81 -4.00
N ASP A 222 -20.68 17.55 -4.43
CA ASP A 222 -21.17 16.41 -3.62
C ASP A 222 -20.34 16.19 -2.34
N LEU A 223 -19.01 16.43 -2.38
CA LEU A 223 -18.16 16.36 -1.18
C LEU A 223 -18.40 17.53 -0.22
N ILE A 224 -18.62 18.75 -0.72
CA ILE A 224 -18.98 19.91 0.10
C ILE A 224 -20.34 19.68 0.77
N GLU A 225 -21.34 19.16 0.04
CA GLU A 225 -22.65 18.79 0.58
C GLU A 225 -22.54 17.68 1.65
N PHE A 226 -21.60 16.76 1.49
CA PHE A 226 -21.33 15.70 2.48
C PHE A 226 -20.63 16.21 3.75
N GLY A 227 -19.96 17.37 3.70
CA GLY A 227 -19.32 18.01 4.84
C GLY A 227 -17.82 18.30 4.69
N TRP A 228 -17.25 18.17 3.48
CA TRP A 228 -15.89 18.66 3.23
C TRP A 228 -15.84 20.19 3.31
N VAL A 229 -14.85 20.71 4.05
CA VAL A 229 -14.56 22.15 4.11
C VAL A 229 -13.45 22.46 3.10
N PRO A 230 -13.74 23.11 1.96
CA PRO A 230 -12.73 23.48 0.99
C PRO A 230 -11.84 24.61 1.54
N PRO A 231 -10.63 24.82 0.99
CA PRO A 231 -9.85 26.02 1.26
C PRO A 231 -10.66 27.30 1.05
N VAL A 232 -10.39 28.31 1.89
CA VAL A 232 -10.94 29.66 1.71
C VAL A 232 -10.55 30.21 0.32
N PRO A 233 -11.39 31.01 -0.37
CA PRO A 233 -11.18 31.34 -1.78
C PRO A 233 -9.77 31.83 -2.14
N ALA A 234 -9.19 32.73 -1.33
CA ALA A 234 -7.84 33.27 -1.53
C ALA A 234 -6.68 32.27 -1.30
N ALA A 235 -6.97 31.04 -0.86
CA ALA A 235 -6.02 29.96 -0.62
C ALA A 235 -6.30 28.70 -1.48
N ARG A 236 -7.30 28.75 -2.36
CA ARG A 236 -7.58 27.67 -3.33
C ARG A 236 -6.53 27.66 -4.43
N THR A 237 -6.24 26.49 -4.98
CA THR A 237 -5.29 26.35 -6.09
C THR A 237 -5.86 25.50 -7.23
N ARG A 238 -5.21 25.57 -8.40
CA ARG A 238 -5.47 24.67 -9.54
C ARG A 238 -5.28 23.18 -9.19
N PHE A 239 -4.63 22.84 -8.08
CA PHE A 239 -4.18 21.49 -7.75
C PHE A 239 -4.51 21.08 -6.31
N ASP A 240 -5.64 21.56 -5.77
CA ASP A 240 -6.14 21.16 -4.45
C ASP A 240 -6.58 19.68 -4.48
N VAL A 241 -5.90 18.82 -3.71
CA VAL A 241 -6.24 17.38 -3.64
C VAL A 241 -7.48 17.18 -2.77
N LEU A 242 -8.49 16.51 -3.30
CA LEU A 242 -9.72 16.15 -2.58
C LEU A 242 -9.47 15.06 -1.54
N PRO A 243 -10.25 15.03 -0.44
CA PRO A 243 -10.26 13.91 0.48
C PRO A 243 -10.87 12.66 -0.17
N LEU A 244 -10.58 11.50 0.42
CA LEU A 244 -11.16 10.22 0.06
C LEU A 244 -12.47 10.00 0.84
N VAL A 245 -13.53 9.54 0.16
CA VAL A 245 -14.74 9.05 0.84
C VAL A 245 -14.99 7.58 0.51
N VAL A 246 -15.07 6.75 1.55
CA VAL A 246 -15.29 5.30 1.49
C VAL A 246 -16.59 4.92 2.19
N MET A 247 -17.22 3.79 1.81
CA MET A 247 -18.50 3.35 2.38
C MET A 247 -18.58 1.82 2.38
N ALA A 248 -18.59 1.19 3.56
CA ALA A 248 -18.82 -0.24 3.69
C ALA A 248 -20.29 -0.61 3.41
N GLU A 249 -20.59 -1.91 3.30
CA GLU A 249 -21.98 -2.36 3.11
C GLU A 249 -22.77 -2.20 4.41
N GLY A 250 -23.88 -1.46 4.38
CA GLY A 250 -24.73 -1.19 5.54
C GLY A 250 -24.18 -0.18 6.55
N ASP A 251 -23.04 0.47 6.25
CA ASP A 251 -22.40 1.46 7.11
C ASP A 251 -22.48 2.86 6.49
N LYS A 252 -22.38 3.90 7.33
CA LYS A 252 -22.26 5.30 6.88
C LYS A 252 -20.97 5.48 6.07
N PRO A 253 -20.91 6.41 5.10
CA PRO A 253 -19.66 6.82 4.48
C PRO A 253 -18.75 7.56 5.46
N VAL A 254 -17.43 7.45 5.26
CA VAL A 254 -16.39 8.14 6.04
C VAL A 254 -15.49 8.92 5.09
N LEU A 255 -15.28 10.20 5.41
CA LEU A 255 -14.33 11.10 4.76
C LEU A 255 -12.98 11.06 5.49
N ILE A 256 -11.88 10.99 4.74
CA ILE A 256 -10.51 11.06 5.27
C ILE A 256 -9.62 11.91 4.34
N ASP A 257 -8.79 12.78 4.93
CA ASP A 257 -7.79 13.53 4.18
C ASP A 257 -6.64 12.64 3.68
N ILE A 258 -6.15 12.94 2.48
CA ILE A 258 -4.95 12.29 1.94
C ILE A 258 -3.71 12.76 2.73
N PRO A 259 -2.89 11.85 3.30
CA PRO A 259 -1.80 12.23 4.17
C PRO A 259 -0.66 12.94 3.39
N PRO A 260 0.15 13.80 4.06
CA PRO A 260 1.09 14.70 3.38
C PRO A 260 2.11 14.04 2.44
N ASN A 261 2.51 12.80 2.73
CA ASN A 261 3.39 11.98 1.90
C ASN A 261 2.74 11.52 0.58
N LEU A 262 1.44 11.24 0.57
CA LEU A 262 0.70 10.83 -0.64
C LEU A 262 0.16 12.02 -1.43
N ARG A 263 -0.13 13.16 -0.78
CA ARG A 263 -0.58 14.38 -1.47
C ARG A 263 0.54 15.13 -2.19
N ARG A 264 1.80 14.69 -2.09
CA ARG A 264 2.94 15.34 -2.75
C ARG A 264 2.77 15.25 -4.27
N LEU A 265 2.72 16.42 -4.91
CA LEU A 265 2.60 16.54 -6.36
C LEU A 265 3.98 16.57 -7.03
N VAL A 266 4.08 15.95 -8.21
CA VAL A 266 5.18 16.12 -9.14
C VAL A 266 5.05 17.51 -9.75
N LYS A 267 6.09 18.35 -9.67
CA LYS A 267 6.14 19.60 -10.43
C LYS A 267 6.57 19.29 -11.87
N ILE A 268 5.80 19.76 -12.85
CA ILE A 268 6.12 19.59 -14.27
C ILE A 268 7.14 20.66 -14.66
N ARG A 269 8.27 20.24 -15.22
CA ARG A 269 9.45 21.07 -15.53
C ARG A 269 10.03 20.60 -16.86
N HIS A 270 10.36 21.53 -17.74
CA HIS A 270 10.93 21.21 -19.04
C HIS A 270 12.46 21.25 -19.01
N PRO A 271 13.20 20.22 -19.49
CA PRO A 271 14.67 20.23 -19.47
C PRO A 271 15.30 21.42 -20.21
N LYS A 272 14.77 21.76 -21.39
CA LYS A 272 15.18 22.93 -22.20
C LYS A 272 14.60 24.28 -21.70
N TYR A 273 13.30 24.37 -21.43
CA TYR A 273 12.62 25.65 -21.12
C TYR A 273 12.19 25.77 -19.63
N GLU A 274 13.11 25.51 -18.70
CA GLU A 274 12.76 25.45 -17.26
C GLU A 274 12.13 26.76 -16.75
N ALA A 275 12.57 27.93 -17.25
CA ALA A 275 11.99 29.23 -16.88
C ALA A 275 10.54 29.45 -17.34
N ALA A 276 10.15 28.91 -18.50
CA ALA A 276 8.77 28.96 -18.98
C ALA A 276 7.87 28.06 -18.13
N PHE A 277 8.27 26.80 -17.93
CA PHE A 277 7.50 25.84 -17.12
C PHE A 277 7.45 26.20 -15.63
N TRP A 278 8.44 26.94 -15.11
CA TRP A 278 8.39 27.51 -13.77
C TRP A 278 7.21 28.47 -13.59
N LYS A 279 6.93 29.34 -14.57
CA LYS A 279 5.80 30.28 -14.54
C LYS A 279 4.44 29.58 -14.65
N LEU A 280 4.36 28.56 -15.51
CA LEU A 280 3.13 27.78 -15.70
C LEU A 280 2.71 27.03 -14.41
N ASP A 281 3.67 26.78 -13.51
CA ASP A 281 3.55 26.12 -12.18
C ASP A 281 2.67 24.86 -12.21
N LEU A 282 2.77 24.11 -13.31
CA LEU A 282 2.01 22.89 -13.58
C LEU A 282 2.47 21.76 -12.64
N LYS A 283 1.49 20.98 -12.16
CA LYS A 283 1.72 19.89 -11.22
C LYS A 283 0.80 18.72 -11.56
N TRP A 284 1.19 17.51 -11.15
CA TRP A 284 0.30 16.36 -11.18
C TRP A 284 0.47 15.45 -9.96
N VAL A 285 -0.53 14.61 -9.69
CA VAL A 285 -0.46 13.59 -8.63
C VAL A 285 0.57 12.51 -8.99
N ALA A 286 1.21 11.89 -8.00
CA ALA A 286 2.32 10.97 -8.23
C ALA A 286 1.92 9.60 -8.84
N PHE A 287 0.67 9.18 -8.73
CA PHE A 287 0.21 7.88 -9.25
C PHE A 287 -1.29 7.87 -9.60
N PRO A 288 -1.71 7.08 -10.60
CA PRO A 288 -3.11 6.70 -10.79
C PRO A 288 -3.48 5.61 -9.78
N ALA A 289 -4.61 5.81 -9.10
CA ALA A 289 -5.21 4.80 -8.24
C ALA A 289 -6.72 4.77 -8.47
N LEU A 290 -7.16 3.98 -9.46
CA LEU A 290 -8.56 3.86 -9.88
C LEU A 290 -9.38 3.20 -8.77
N SER A 291 -10.48 3.80 -8.33
CA SER A 291 -11.23 3.37 -7.13
C SER A 291 -12.73 3.11 -7.31
N ARG A 292 -13.29 3.39 -8.49
CA ARG A 292 -14.70 3.07 -8.85
C ARG A 292 -14.88 1.88 -9.81
N LEU A 293 -13.87 1.01 -9.85
CA LEU A 293 -13.92 -0.27 -10.53
C LEU A 293 -14.07 -1.41 -9.52
N GLY A 294 -14.75 -2.46 -9.96
CA GLY A 294 -14.91 -3.74 -9.27
C GLY A 294 -14.49 -4.90 -10.18
N PHE A 295 -14.34 -6.09 -9.59
CA PHE A 295 -14.03 -7.32 -10.33
C PHE A 295 -15.21 -8.31 -10.21
N ASP A 296 -15.47 -9.02 -11.31
CA ASP A 296 -16.38 -10.16 -11.36
C ASP A 296 -15.55 -11.43 -11.66
N ILE A 297 -15.38 -12.27 -10.63
CA ILE A 297 -14.48 -13.42 -10.62
C ILE A 297 -15.28 -14.64 -10.21
N GLY A 298 -15.52 -15.56 -11.14
CA GLY A 298 -16.27 -16.79 -10.87
C GLY A 298 -17.64 -16.55 -10.22
N GLY A 299 -18.41 -15.58 -10.71
CA GLY A 299 -19.70 -15.18 -10.14
C GLY A 299 -19.63 -14.27 -8.91
N VAL A 300 -18.48 -14.19 -8.23
CA VAL A 300 -18.27 -13.32 -7.05
C VAL A 300 -17.98 -11.90 -7.51
N GLN A 301 -18.79 -10.94 -7.03
CA GLN A 301 -18.64 -9.52 -7.33
C GLN A 301 -17.95 -8.78 -6.18
N TYR A 302 -16.74 -8.30 -6.43
CA TYR A 302 -16.01 -7.41 -5.53
C TYR A 302 -16.24 -5.95 -5.99
N THR A 303 -16.96 -5.16 -5.20
CA THR A 303 -17.53 -3.86 -5.66
C THR A 303 -16.70 -2.63 -5.35
N ALA A 304 -15.77 -2.74 -4.39
CA ALA A 304 -14.72 -1.76 -4.14
C ALA A 304 -13.37 -2.46 -4.19
N THR A 305 -12.65 -2.27 -5.29
CA THR A 305 -11.33 -2.87 -5.51
C THR A 305 -10.38 -1.83 -6.11
N PRO A 306 -9.89 -0.86 -5.33
CA PRO A 306 -8.98 0.12 -5.88
C PRO A 306 -7.73 -0.54 -6.45
N PHE A 307 -7.29 -0.06 -7.61
CA PHE A 307 -6.11 -0.52 -8.31
C PHE A 307 -5.12 0.64 -8.44
N ILE A 308 -3.93 0.47 -7.89
CA ILE A 308 -2.79 1.39 -8.11
C ILE A 308 -1.87 0.83 -9.19
N GLY A 309 -1.47 1.72 -10.11
CA GLY A 309 -0.43 1.49 -11.10
C GLY A 309 0.41 2.76 -11.26
N TRP A 310 1.09 2.90 -12.40
CA TRP A 310 1.79 4.13 -12.78
C TRP A 310 1.13 4.77 -14.02
N PHE A 311 1.37 6.07 -14.24
CA PHE A 311 0.85 6.78 -15.40
C PHE A 311 1.61 6.42 -16.69
N MET A 312 0.90 6.49 -17.81
CA MET A 312 1.49 6.77 -19.11
C MET A 312 1.55 8.29 -19.33
N ASP A 313 2.62 8.78 -19.94
CA ASP A 313 2.87 10.21 -20.21
C ASP A 313 1.66 10.96 -20.79
N ALA A 314 1.05 10.40 -21.85
CA ALA A 314 -0.07 11.02 -22.56
C ALA A 314 -1.37 11.08 -21.74
N GLU A 315 -1.52 10.29 -20.67
CA GLU A 315 -2.64 10.49 -19.72
C GLU A 315 -2.57 11.88 -19.08
N ILE A 316 -1.36 12.39 -18.82
CA ILE A 316 -1.14 13.70 -18.21
C ILE A 316 -0.92 14.76 -19.28
N GLY A 317 0.10 14.59 -20.14
CA GLY A 317 0.56 15.61 -21.08
C GLY A 317 -0.43 15.90 -22.20
N VAL A 318 -1.09 14.86 -22.74
CA VAL A 318 -2.08 15.01 -23.80
C VAL A 318 -3.49 15.18 -23.22
N ARG A 319 -3.91 14.31 -22.30
CA ARG A 319 -5.30 14.29 -21.80
C ARG A 319 -5.54 15.23 -20.64
N ASN A 320 -4.98 14.97 -19.44
CA ASN A 320 -5.36 15.73 -18.24
C ASN A 320 -5.00 17.21 -18.32
N LEU A 321 -3.81 17.55 -18.81
CA LEU A 321 -3.35 18.94 -18.97
C LEU A 321 -3.76 19.53 -20.33
N GLY A 322 -3.78 18.72 -21.40
CA GLY A 322 -3.96 19.18 -22.77
C GLY A 322 -5.40 19.22 -23.31
N ASP A 323 -6.34 18.42 -22.78
CA ASP A 323 -7.75 18.47 -23.22
C ASP A 323 -8.35 19.86 -22.90
N SER A 324 -9.04 20.47 -23.87
CA SER A 324 -9.67 21.78 -23.73
C SER A 324 -10.84 21.81 -22.72
N PHE A 325 -11.47 20.66 -22.49
CA PHE A 325 -12.50 20.45 -21.45
C PHE A 325 -11.91 19.98 -20.09
N ARG A 326 -10.59 20.12 -19.91
CA ARG A 326 -9.85 19.81 -18.66
C ARG A 326 -9.07 21.05 -18.23
N TYR A 327 -7.75 20.96 -18.08
CA TYR A 327 -6.93 22.11 -17.67
C TYR A 327 -6.57 23.07 -18.82
N ASN A 328 -6.79 22.68 -20.08
CA ASN A 328 -6.57 23.47 -21.30
C ASN A 328 -5.25 24.28 -21.34
N VAL A 329 -4.12 23.69 -20.94
CA VAL A 329 -2.87 24.47 -20.74
C VAL A 329 -2.09 24.76 -22.03
N LEU A 330 -2.55 24.26 -23.19
CA LEU A 330 -1.80 24.36 -24.44
C LEU A 330 -1.62 25.80 -24.95
N PRO A 331 -2.62 26.71 -24.91
CA PRO A 331 -2.41 28.12 -25.26
C PRO A 331 -1.40 28.82 -24.34
N ASP A 332 -1.41 28.53 -23.03
CA ASP A 332 -0.40 29.04 -22.09
C ASP A 332 1.00 28.55 -22.45
N VAL A 333 1.14 27.28 -22.85
CA VAL A 333 2.42 26.69 -23.31
C VAL A 333 2.87 27.33 -24.62
N VAL A 334 1.98 27.59 -25.59
CA VAL A 334 2.32 28.34 -26.83
C VAL A 334 2.92 29.70 -26.47
N LYS A 335 2.23 30.45 -25.60
CA LYS A 335 2.60 31.81 -25.18
C LYS A 335 3.92 31.87 -24.41
N GLU A 336 4.14 30.98 -23.45
CA GLU A 336 5.36 30.97 -22.63
C GLU A 336 6.58 30.34 -23.34
N LEU A 337 6.36 29.52 -24.37
CA LEU A 337 7.42 29.04 -25.27
C LEU A 337 7.63 29.94 -26.50
N ARG A 338 6.77 30.94 -26.73
CA ARG A 338 6.75 31.83 -27.91
C ARG A 338 6.64 31.10 -29.24
N LEU A 339 5.82 30.05 -29.28
CA LEU A 339 5.57 29.21 -30.47
C LEU A 339 4.65 29.90 -31.50
N ASP A 340 4.09 31.06 -31.14
CA ASP A 340 3.28 31.94 -31.98
C ASP A 340 4.11 32.78 -32.96
N GLU A 341 5.41 32.94 -32.71
CA GLU A 341 6.37 33.68 -33.54
C GLU A 341 5.97 35.15 -33.82
N GLY A 342 5.10 35.72 -32.99
CA GLY A 342 4.57 37.08 -33.09
C GLY A 342 3.07 37.16 -33.42
N ALA A 343 2.44 36.08 -33.89
CA ALA A 343 1.05 36.08 -34.33
C ALA A 343 0.05 36.46 -33.22
N LEU A 344 0.37 36.16 -31.94
CA LEU A 344 -0.44 36.56 -30.78
C LEU A 344 -0.37 38.05 -30.44
N ALA A 345 0.37 38.87 -31.20
CA ALA A 345 0.34 40.33 -31.12
C ALA A 345 -0.62 40.98 -32.14
N GLU A 346 -1.21 40.20 -33.05
CA GLU A 346 -2.09 40.67 -34.14
C GLU A 346 -3.58 40.36 -33.90
N VAL A 347 -3.93 39.72 -32.79
CA VAL A 347 -5.28 39.23 -32.43
C VAL A 347 -5.61 39.47 -30.95
N ASP A 348 -6.90 39.49 -30.60
CA ASP A 348 -7.37 39.67 -29.21
C ASP A 348 -7.33 38.35 -28.40
N ALA A 349 -7.67 37.21 -29.01
CA ALA A 349 -7.62 35.87 -28.40
C ALA A 349 -6.85 34.84 -29.26
N PHE A 350 -6.48 33.70 -28.65
CA PHE A 350 -5.82 32.60 -29.37
C PHE A 350 -6.75 31.97 -30.43
N GLU A 351 -8.03 31.93 -30.11
CA GLU A 351 -9.13 31.39 -30.90
C GLU A 351 -9.42 32.20 -32.18
N ASP A 352 -8.95 33.45 -32.26
CA ASP A 352 -9.08 34.31 -33.45
C ASP A 352 -8.02 34.03 -34.53
N LEU A 353 -6.95 33.30 -34.19
CA LEU A 353 -5.92 32.89 -35.16
C LEU A 353 -6.52 31.95 -36.22
N PRO A 354 -6.00 31.94 -37.47
CA PRO A 354 -6.42 30.96 -38.47
C PRO A 354 -6.27 29.51 -37.98
N GLU A 355 -7.28 28.66 -38.19
CA GLU A 355 -7.35 27.29 -37.64
C GLU A 355 -6.08 26.45 -37.85
N TYR A 356 -5.44 26.59 -39.01
CA TYR A 356 -4.20 25.86 -39.33
C TYR A 356 -3.00 26.31 -38.48
N GLN A 357 -2.95 27.58 -38.07
CA GLN A 357 -1.95 28.13 -37.16
C GLN A 357 -2.20 27.62 -35.74
N GLN A 358 -3.45 27.70 -35.27
CA GLN A 358 -3.85 27.12 -33.98
C GLN A 358 -3.43 25.63 -33.91
N LEU A 359 -3.77 24.84 -34.93
CA LEU A 359 -3.42 23.43 -35.01
C LEU A 359 -1.89 23.21 -34.96
N ALA A 360 -1.10 23.97 -35.71
CA ALA A 360 0.36 23.85 -35.71
C ALA A 360 0.97 24.20 -34.34
N MET A 361 0.51 25.28 -33.71
CA MET A 361 1.00 25.77 -32.42
C MET A 361 0.61 24.82 -31.27
N LEU A 362 -0.65 24.34 -31.23
CA LEU A 362 -1.13 23.39 -30.23
C LEU A 362 -0.39 22.05 -30.32
N ASN A 363 -0.09 21.55 -31.53
CA ASN A 363 0.74 20.34 -31.70
C ASN A 363 2.16 20.54 -31.16
N ARG A 364 2.83 21.65 -31.51
CA ARG A 364 4.17 22.00 -30.97
C ARG A 364 4.15 22.07 -29.44
N ALA A 365 3.16 22.74 -28.87
CA ALA A 365 2.98 22.86 -27.42
C ALA A 365 2.72 21.51 -26.72
N GLN A 366 1.90 20.64 -27.32
CA GLN A 366 1.56 19.34 -26.75
C GLN A 366 2.78 18.39 -26.70
N ILE A 367 3.65 18.44 -27.72
CA ILE A 367 4.90 17.65 -27.75
C ILE A 367 5.81 18.05 -26.58
N GLU A 368 6.10 19.35 -26.43
CA GLU A 368 6.99 19.87 -25.38
C GLU A 368 6.37 19.68 -23.97
N LEU A 369 5.04 19.79 -23.84
CA LEU A 369 4.32 19.48 -22.59
C LEU A 369 4.41 18.00 -22.21
N ASN A 370 4.19 17.08 -23.15
CA ASN A 370 4.27 15.64 -22.91
C ASN A 370 5.70 15.21 -22.55
N TYR A 371 6.71 15.78 -23.23
CA TYR A 371 8.12 15.59 -22.87
C TYR A 371 8.45 16.12 -21.47
N ALA A 372 7.99 17.32 -21.11
CA ALA A 372 8.18 17.88 -19.76
C ALA A 372 7.52 17.02 -18.67
N VAL A 373 6.34 16.46 -18.92
CA VAL A 373 5.67 15.50 -18.04
C VAL A 373 6.56 14.28 -17.81
N HIS A 374 6.99 13.61 -18.87
CA HIS A 374 7.79 12.38 -18.76
C HIS A 374 9.14 12.63 -18.06
N ALA A 375 9.87 13.68 -18.47
CA ALA A 375 11.12 14.09 -17.85
C ALA A 375 10.97 14.43 -16.36
N SER A 376 9.81 14.98 -15.94
CA SER A 376 9.55 15.33 -14.54
C SER A 376 9.33 14.14 -13.64
N PHE A 377 8.60 13.12 -14.12
CA PHE A 377 8.39 11.88 -13.35
C PHE A 377 9.71 11.10 -13.18
N LEU A 378 10.52 11.00 -14.24
CA LEU A 378 11.86 10.41 -14.15
C LEU A 378 12.78 11.21 -13.18
N ARG A 379 12.76 12.55 -13.26
CA ARG A 379 13.56 13.45 -12.39
C ARG A 379 13.18 13.33 -10.91
N ASP A 380 11.89 13.22 -10.59
CA ASP A 380 11.38 13.02 -9.22
C ASP A 380 11.38 11.51 -8.81
N ARG A 381 11.92 10.61 -9.65
CA ARG A 381 12.07 9.16 -9.44
C ARG A 381 10.77 8.38 -9.19
N ILE A 382 9.74 8.71 -9.97
CA ILE A 382 8.42 8.07 -9.89
C ILE A 382 8.17 7.29 -11.18
N SER A 383 7.70 6.04 -11.05
CA SER A 383 7.38 5.17 -12.19
C SER A 383 6.42 5.86 -13.16
N MET A 384 6.76 5.81 -14.45
CA MET A 384 5.95 6.25 -15.58
C MET A 384 6.33 5.41 -16.80
N SER A 385 5.44 5.31 -17.78
CA SER A 385 5.77 4.82 -19.12
C SER A 385 5.54 5.92 -20.15
N ASP A 386 6.34 5.93 -21.22
CA ASP A 386 6.01 6.69 -22.42
C ASP A 386 5.06 5.88 -23.32
N SER A 387 4.31 6.60 -24.17
CA SER A 387 3.30 6.01 -25.04
C SER A 387 3.86 5.10 -26.14
N LEU A 388 5.12 5.27 -26.55
CA LEU A 388 5.76 4.45 -27.58
C LEU A 388 6.20 3.09 -27.00
N THR A 389 6.91 3.10 -25.88
CA THR A 389 7.31 1.87 -25.15
C THR A 389 6.09 1.09 -24.66
N ALA A 390 5.05 1.77 -24.16
CA ALA A 390 3.80 1.12 -23.75
C ALA A 390 3.12 0.42 -24.94
N SER A 391 3.02 1.10 -26.10
CA SER A 391 2.50 0.53 -27.35
C SER A 391 3.29 -0.69 -27.83
N LEU A 392 4.62 -0.63 -27.80
CA LEU A 392 5.50 -1.72 -28.21
C LEU A 392 5.40 -2.94 -27.26
N LYS A 393 5.34 -2.71 -25.94
CA LYS A 393 5.14 -3.77 -24.94
C LYS A 393 3.79 -4.47 -25.09
N TRP A 394 2.70 -3.71 -25.26
CA TRP A 394 1.37 -4.26 -25.53
C TRP A 394 1.35 -5.09 -26.81
N THR A 395 1.97 -4.55 -27.87
CA THR A 395 2.11 -5.16 -29.20
C THR A 395 2.77 -6.53 -29.11
N LYS A 396 3.97 -6.60 -28.51
CA LYS A 396 4.71 -7.84 -28.32
C LYS A 396 3.92 -8.87 -27.51
N TYR A 397 3.28 -8.44 -26.41
CA TYR A 397 2.50 -9.31 -25.54
C TYR A 397 1.26 -9.92 -26.23
N ASP A 398 0.57 -9.17 -27.09
CA ASP A 398 -0.58 -9.68 -27.86
C ASP A 398 -0.15 -10.70 -28.94
N ASP A 399 1.01 -10.49 -29.58
CA ASP A 399 1.56 -11.42 -30.58
C ASP A 399 2.11 -12.70 -29.95
N GLU A 400 2.78 -12.60 -28.80
CA GLU A 400 3.24 -13.76 -28.02
C GLU A 400 2.06 -14.58 -27.49
N PHE A 401 0.96 -13.92 -27.11
CA PHE A 401 -0.29 -14.60 -26.76
C PHE A 401 -0.92 -15.29 -27.98
N GLU A 402 -1.04 -14.62 -29.13
CA GLU A 402 -1.58 -15.21 -30.36
C GLU A 402 -0.76 -16.44 -30.79
N LYS A 403 0.57 -16.32 -30.86
CA LYS A 403 1.49 -17.41 -31.22
C LYS A 403 1.37 -18.62 -30.30
N LYS A 404 1.01 -18.42 -29.03
CA LYS A 404 0.84 -19.48 -28.02
C LYS A 404 -0.55 -20.12 -28.03
N ASN A 405 -1.60 -19.36 -28.34
CA ASN A 405 -3.00 -19.79 -28.11
C ASN A 405 -3.84 -19.93 -29.40
N GLY A 406 -3.39 -19.39 -30.53
CA GLY A 406 -4.11 -19.40 -31.81
C GLY A 406 -5.21 -18.32 -31.95
N TYR A 407 -5.28 -17.36 -31.04
CA TYR A 407 -6.21 -16.23 -31.08
C TYR A 407 -5.66 -15.03 -30.27
N ARG A 408 -6.08 -13.81 -30.59
CA ARG A 408 -5.67 -12.56 -29.89
C ARG A 408 -6.50 -12.25 -28.66
N LEU A 409 -5.92 -11.47 -27.74
CA LEU A 409 -6.60 -10.99 -26.54
C LEU A 409 -7.67 -9.94 -26.88
N PRO A 410 -8.68 -9.73 -26.02
CA PRO A 410 -9.74 -8.77 -26.30
C PRO A 410 -9.19 -7.33 -26.32
N ALA A 411 -9.55 -6.54 -27.35
CA ALA A 411 -9.05 -5.17 -27.51
C ALA A 411 -10.17 -4.16 -27.86
N ASP A 412 -10.00 -2.93 -27.39
CA ASP A 412 -10.81 -1.76 -27.73
C ASP A 412 -9.89 -0.67 -28.33
N PRO A 413 -9.72 -0.61 -29.67
CA PRO A 413 -8.70 0.23 -30.29
C PRO A 413 -8.88 1.73 -30.00
N TYR A 414 -10.11 2.19 -29.72
CA TYR A 414 -10.40 3.57 -29.31
C TYR A 414 -9.90 3.92 -27.90
N TRP A 415 -9.49 2.93 -27.11
CA TRP A 415 -9.00 3.09 -25.73
C TRP A 415 -7.53 2.72 -25.55
N VAL A 416 -7.06 1.66 -26.24
CA VAL A 416 -5.68 1.19 -26.04
C VAL A 416 -4.67 2.02 -26.84
N ALA A 417 -5.04 2.53 -28.03
CA ALA A 417 -4.17 3.43 -28.78
C ALA A 417 -4.03 4.78 -28.05
N PRO A 418 -2.81 5.25 -27.71
CA PRO A 418 -2.60 6.56 -27.11
C PRO A 418 -3.09 7.69 -28.05
N PRO A 419 -3.53 8.83 -27.49
CA PRO A 419 -4.22 9.91 -28.22
C PRO A 419 -3.34 10.68 -29.22
N GLN A 420 -2.08 10.29 -29.43
CA GLN A 420 -1.13 10.92 -30.33
C GLN A 420 -1.22 10.40 -31.78
N GLY A 421 -2.11 9.45 -32.06
CA GLY A 421 -2.42 8.99 -33.41
C GLY A 421 -1.35 8.08 -34.03
N SER A 422 -1.16 8.20 -35.35
CA SER A 422 -0.43 7.24 -36.20
C SER A 422 1.08 7.15 -35.96
N ILE A 423 1.67 8.04 -35.17
CA ILE A 423 3.07 7.89 -34.72
C ILE A 423 3.24 6.74 -33.72
N ILE A 424 2.15 6.29 -33.09
CA ILE A 424 2.17 5.17 -32.14
C ILE A 424 1.89 3.86 -32.90
N PRO A 425 2.79 2.84 -32.88
CA PRO A 425 2.63 1.61 -33.66
C PRO A 425 1.29 0.88 -33.46
N LEU A 426 0.74 0.94 -32.25
CA LEU A 426 -0.55 0.34 -31.90
C LEU A 426 -1.74 0.92 -32.70
N TRP A 427 -1.65 2.17 -33.18
CA TRP A 427 -2.68 2.79 -34.03
C TRP A 427 -2.98 1.96 -35.28
N HIS A 428 -1.95 1.31 -35.84
CA HIS A 428 -2.05 0.51 -37.07
C HIS A 428 -2.58 -0.91 -36.84
N ARG A 429 -2.82 -1.32 -35.58
CA ARG A 429 -3.36 -2.65 -35.22
C ARG A 429 -4.88 -2.73 -35.34
N GLY A 430 -5.39 -2.37 -36.52
CA GLY A 430 -6.76 -2.63 -36.91
C GLY A 430 -7.09 -4.13 -36.91
N GLY A 431 -8.37 -4.47 -36.74
CA GLY A 431 -8.84 -5.86 -36.76
C GLY A 431 -8.69 -6.65 -35.44
N ALA A 432 -8.03 -6.09 -34.41
CA ALA A 432 -7.95 -6.72 -33.09
C ALA A 432 -9.36 -7.02 -32.52
N PRO A 433 -9.62 -8.23 -32.00
CA PRO A 433 -10.98 -8.69 -31.68
C PRO A 433 -11.54 -8.04 -30.41
N ASN A 434 -12.71 -7.42 -30.49
CA ASN A 434 -13.42 -6.86 -29.34
C ASN A 434 -14.40 -7.88 -28.75
N TYR A 435 -14.03 -8.52 -27.64
CA TYR A 435 -14.87 -9.44 -26.84
C TYR A 435 -14.67 -9.19 -25.34
N GLN A 436 -15.54 -9.75 -24.48
CA GLN A 436 -15.46 -9.55 -23.02
C GLN A 436 -15.50 -10.90 -22.28
N PRO A 437 -14.37 -11.60 -22.11
CA PRO A 437 -14.30 -12.85 -21.35
C PRO A 437 -14.29 -12.59 -19.84
N LYS A 438 -14.68 -13.59 -19.04
CA LYS A 438 -14.54 -13.56 -17.57
C LYS A 438 -13.32 -14.38 -17.11
N PRO A 439 -12.71 -14.09 -15.94
CA PRO A 439 -13.01 -13.00 -15.01
C PRO A 439 -12.76 -11.61 -15.63
N MET A 440 -13.42 -10.57 -15.13
CA MET A 440 -13.39 -9.23 -15.75
C MET A 440 -13.46 -8.06 -14.75
N ILE A 441 -13.05 -6.88 -15.21
CA ILE A 441 -13.18 -5.60 -14.50
C ILE A 441 -14.43 -4.88 -15.01
N ALA A 442 -15.26 -4.35 -14.10
CA ALA A 442 -16.52 -3.68 -14.42
C ALA A 442 -16.82 -2.50 -13.46
N ARG A 443 -17.70 -1.58 -13.88
CA ARG A 443 -18.18 -0.48 -13.03
C ARG A 443 -19.32 -0.94 -12.13
N HIS A 444 -19.55 -0.26 -11.01
CA HIS A 444 -20.75 -0.50 -10.19
C HIS A 444 -22.03 -0.02 -10.91
N VAL A 445 -23.16 -0.72 -10.75
CA VAL A 445 -24.49 -0.25 -11.21
C VAL A 445 -25.02 1.00 -10.49
N GLN A 446 -24.37 1.44 -9.41
CA GLN A 446 -24.82 2.57 -8.60
C GLN A 446 -23.75 3.66 -8.62
N ASP A 447 -24.19 4.92 -8.61
CA ASP A 447 -23.35 6.01 -8.16
C ASP A 447 -23.39 6.06 -6.62
N PRO A 448 -22.24 6.17 -5.93
CA PRO A 448 -22.15 6.00 -4.49
C PRO A 448 -22.69 7.20 -3.70
N ALA A 449 -22.56 8.43 -4.20
CA ALA A 449 -23.18 9.60 -3.59
C ALA A 449 -24.71 9.51 -3.71
N LYS A 450 -25.24 9.09 -4.87
CA LYS A 450 -26.68 8.85 -5.07
C LYS A 450 -27.20 7.63 -4.31
N ALA A 451 -26.37 6.63 -4.03
CA ALA A 451 -26.71 5.50 -3.17
C ALA A 451 -26.85 5.97 -1.72
N TRP A 452 -25.84 6.68 -1.18
CA TRP A 452 -25.91 7.27 0.15
C TRP A 452 -27.10 8.22 0.31
N LYS A 453 -27.37 9.09 -0.67
CA LYS A 453 -28.54 9.99 -0.66
C LYS A 453 -29.89 9.25 -0.56
N ARG A 454 -29.98 7.96 -0.94
CA ARG A 454 -31.15 7.09 -0.71
C ARG A 454 -31.08 6.34 0.62
N GLU A 455 -29.90 5.88 1.01
CA GLU A 455 -29.67 5.10 2.24
C GLU A 455 -29.81 5.97 3.51
N LYS A 456 -29.46 7.27 3.41
CA LYS A 456 -29.47 8.26 4.50
C LYS A 456 -30.80 8.38 5.22
N ASP A 457 -31.93 8.40 4.52
CA ASP A 457 -33.25 8.55 5.15
C ASP A 457 -33.64 7.32 5.97
N ALA A 458 -33.33 6.12 5.47
CA ALA A 458 -33.48 4.88 6.22
C ALA A 458 -32.53 4.83 7.43
N TRP A 459 -31.31 5.38 7.30
CA TRP A 459 -30.32 5.48 8.37
C TRP A 459 -30.78 6.43 9.48
N HIS A 460 -31.34 7.60 9.14
CA HIS A 460 -31.99 8.49 10.11
C HIS A 460 -33.19 7.82 10.80
N ALA A 461 -34.04 7.11 10.05
CA ALA A 461 -35.19 6.38 10.59
C ALA A 461 -34.81 5.20 11.50
N ALA A 462 -33.59 4.66 11.37
CA ALA A 462 -33.05 3.62 12.26
C ALA A 462 -32.47 4.19 13.58
N ILE A 463 -32.04 5.46 13.57
CA ILE A 463 -31.42 6.14 14.73
C ILE A 463 -32.44 6.85 15.61
N VAL A 464 -33.54 7.36 15.04
CA VAL A 464 -34.66 7.89 15.83
C VAL A 464 -35.36 6.73 16.57
N PRO A 465 -35.39 6.72 17.92
CA PRO A 465 -36.16 5.72 18.64
C PRO A 465 -37.64 5.88 18.29
N ARG A 466 -38.29 4.80 17.83
CA ARG A 466 -39.74 4.81 17.63
C ARG A 466 -40.41 5.23 18.94
N PRO A 467 -41.34 6.20 18.94
CA PRO A 467 -42.07 6.58 20.15
C PRO A 467 -42.68 5.32 20.79
N ILE A 468 -42.35 5.08 22.07
CA ILE A 468 -42.91 3.95 22.81
C ILE A 468 -44.43 4.13 22.80
N PRO A 469 -45.21 3.19 22.24
CA PRO A 469 -46.66 3.33 22.22
C PRO A 469 -47.15 3.45 23.68
N PRO A 470 -48.04 4.40 23.99
CA PRO A 470 -48.43 4.67 25.37
C PRO A 470 -48.97 3.39 26.00
N LYS A 471 -48.39 3.00 27.14
CA LYS A 471 -48.76 1.76 27.84
C LYS A 471 -50.29 1.69 27.95
N PRO A 472 -50.94 0.58 27.54
CA PRO A 472 -52.37 0.42 27.77
C PRO A 472 -52.63 0.58 29.27
N LYS A 473 -53.62 1.40 29.62
CA LYS A 473 -53.95 1.69 31.03
C LYS A 473 -54.19 0.36 31.75
N ALA A 474 -53.45 0.12 32.83
CA ALA A 474 -53.60 -1.08 33.63
C ALA A 474 -55.06 -1.18 34.13
N ALA A 475 -55.68 -2.34 33.95
CA ALA A 475 -56.98 -2.62 34.55
C ALA A 475 -56.86 -2.54 36.08
N PRO A 476 -57.87 -1.99 36.80
CA PRO A 476 -57.82 -1.85 38.24
C PRO A 476 -57.75 -3.24 38.91
N GLN A 477 -56.82 -3.41 39.85
CA GLN A 477 -56.74 -4.64 40.65
C GLN A 477 -57.91 -4.73 41.64
N PRO A 478 -58.43 -5.94 41.92
CA PRO A 478 -59.56 -6.12 42.83
C PRO A 478 -59.19 -5.83 44.30
N VAL A 479 -60.11 -5.21 45.03
CA VAL A 479 -59.94 -4.83 46.44
C VAL A 479 -60.09 -6.05 47.36
N PRO A 480 -59.16 -6.30 48.30
CA PRO A 480 -59.31 -7.35 49.31
C PRO A 480 -60.33 -6.95 50.38
N GLN A 481 -61.25 -7.87 50.72
CA GLN A 481 -62.22 -7.68 51.81
C GLN A 481 -61.69 -8.17 53.18
N PRO A 482 -62.16 -7.60 54.31
CA PRO A 482 -61.56 -7.81 55.61
C PRO A 482 -61.94 -9.15 56.27
N LYS A 483 -61.02 -9.72 57.04
CA LYS A 483 -61.30 -10.82 57.98
C LYS A 483 -61.54 -10.26 59.39
N LYS A 484 -62.48 -10.87 60.13
CA LYS A 484 -62.78 -10.50 61.52
C LYS A 484 -61.84 -11.18 62.51
N GLU A 485 -61.69 -10.56 63.67
CA GLU A 485 -60.97 -11.05 64.86
C GLU A 485 -61.59 -12.35 65.42
N PRO A 486 -60.83 -13.06 66.27
CA PRO A 486 -61.32 -13.17 67.65
C PRO A 486 -60.25 -13.07 68.75
N LYS A 487 -60.68 -12.44 69.86
CA LYS A 487 -60.32 -12.64 71.29
C LYS A 487 -58.88 -12.98 71.72
N VAL A 488 -58.42 -12.23 72.72
CA VAL A 488 -57.31 -12.59 73.63
C VAL A 488 -57.79 -13.53 74.73
N GLU A 489 -56.97 -14.52 75.10
CA GLU A 489 -57.02 -15.18 76.42
C GLU A 489 -55.59 -15.55 76.89
N SER A 490 -55.45 -16.14 78.08
CA SER A 490 -54.35 -15.83 79.00
C SER A 490 -53.09 -16.72 79.00
N LEU A 491 -51.94 -16.06 79.27
CA LEU A 491 -50.83 -16.47 80.17
C LEU A 491 -49.85 -17.64 79.84
N SER A 492 -48.59 -17.36 80.21
CA SER A 492 -47.60 -18.22 80.89
C SER A 492 -46.60 -19.13 80.13
N SER A 493 -45.35 -18.65 80.11
CA SER A 493 -44.15 -19.30 80.70
C SER A 493 -43.26 -20.31 79.91
N SER A 494 -41.97 -20.22 80.24
CA SER A 494 -40.94 -21.29 80.31
C SER A 494 -40.17 -21.76 79.06
N TRP A 495 -38.96 -21.19 78.92
CA TRP A 495 -37.63 -21.84 78.82
C TRP A 495 -37.44 -23.24 78.17
N GLU A 496 -36.43 -23.29 77.26
CA GLU A 496 -35.46 -24.39 77.07
C GLU A 496 -35.92 -25.73 76.42
N ASN A 497 -35.08 -26.58 75.78
CA ASN A 497 -33.62 -26.61 75.56
C ASN A 497 -33.18 -27.47 74.31
N LEU A 498 -31.86 -27.67 74.09
CA LEU A 498 -31.15 -28.69 73.24
C LEU A 498 -31.17 -28.46 71.69
N THR A 499 -30.06 -28.29 70.93
CA THR A 499 -28.83 -29.11 70.63
C THR A 499 -29.10 -30.37 69.80
N ASN A 500 -28.32 -30.86 68.82
CA ASN A 500 -27.03 -30.51 68.13
C ASN A 500 -27.12 -31.08 66.67
N VAL A 501 -26.19 -31.00 65.70
CA VAL A 501 -24.83 -31.59 65.59
C VAL A 501 -24.11 -31.08 64.31
N THR A 502 -22.77 -31.08 64.36
CA THR A 502 -21.69 -30.79 63.37
C THR A 502 -21.89 -31.31 61.92
N ALA A 503 -21.14 -30.90 60.87
CA ALA A 503 -19.76 -30.36 60.76
C ALA A 503 -19.59 -29.54 59.42
N ASN A 504 -18.42 -29.07 58.93
CA ASN A 504 -17.00 -29.14 59.33
C ASN A 504 -16.14 -27.97 58.73
N HIS A 505 -14.84 -27.92 59.01
CA HIS A 505 -13.78 -27.06 58.42
C HIS A 505 -12.44 -27.86 58.36
N PRO A 506 -11.19 -27.39 57.99
CA PRO A 506 -10.51 -26.10 58.31
C PRO A 506 -9.51 -25.64 57.16
N ARG A 507 -8.30 -25.01 57.26
CA ARG A 507 -7.45 -24.29 58.27
C ARG A 507 -6.37 -23.39 57.61
N SER A 508 -5.51 -22.77 58.43
CA SER A 508 -4.22 -22.07 58.16
C SER A 508 -3.23 -22.40 59.34
N PRO A 509 -2.07 -21.73 59.65
CA PRO A 509 -1.35 -20.56 59.09
C PRO A 509 0.23 -20.69 59.08
N SER A 510 0.96 -19.56 59.18
CA SER A 510 2.25 -19.35 59.95
C SER A 510 3.59 -19.04 59.24
N VAL A 511 4.62 -18.64 60.03
CA VAL A 511 5.86 -17.90 59.66
C VAL A 511 7.00 -18.17 60.69
N ALA A 512 8.29 -18.10 60.29
CA ALA A 512 9.47 -17.51 61.01
C ALA A 512 10.80 -18.33 61.14
N SER A 513 11.95 -17.62 61.06
CA SER A 513 13.27 -17.86 61.72
C SER A 513 14.16 -19.06 61.28
N GLU A 514 15.52 -19.12 61.42
CA GLU A 514 16.59 -18.09 61.60
C GLU A 514 18.05 -18.66 61.35
N ARG A 515 19.02 -17.75 61.07
CA ARG A 515 20.51 -17.79 61.31
C ARG A 515 21.41 -19.00 60.92
N GLY A 516 22.54 -18.73 60.26
CA GLY A 516 23.77 -19.57 60.27
C GLY A 516 24.95 -19.07 59.38
N ARG A 517 26.17 -18.87 59.92
CA ARG A 517 27.34 -18.28 59.20
C ARG A 517 28.46 -19.31 58.91
N ARG A 518 29.09 -19.26 57.70
CA ARG A 518 30.54 -18.97 57.45
C ARG A 518 31.16 -19.60 56.16
N LEU A 519 31.94 -18.75 55.46
CA LEU A 519 33.23 -18.99 54.75
C LEU A 519 33.39 -19.96 53.54
N ALA A 520 33.99 -19.37 52.48
CA ALA A 520 35.02 -19.88 51.55
C ALA A 520 34.68 -20.98 50.50
N GLY A 521 35.28 -20.86 49.30
CA GLY A 521 35.48 -22.00 48.38
C GLY A 521 35.15 -21.79 46.89
N THR A 522 36.16 -21.38 46.10
CA THR A 522 36.43 -21.76 44.68
C THR A 522 35.32 -22.20 43.69
N ARG A 523 35.20 -21.44 42.59
CA ARG A 523 35.03 -21.86 41.17
C ARG A 523 34.33 -23.20 40.84
N SER A 524 33.07 -23.13 40.38
CA SER A 524 32.50 -23.82 39.20
C SER A 524 31.04 -23.34 39.03
N GLY A 525 30.37 -23.28 37.87
CA GLY A 525 30.76 -23.62 36.50
C GLY A 525 29.60 -24.31 35.77
N SER A 526 28.95 -23.60 34.84
CA SER A 526 27.74 -24.02 34.08
C SER A 526 26.40 -24.07 34.87
N VAL A 527 25.34 -24.58 34.23
CA VAL A 527 23.96 -24.78 34.73
C VAL A 527 23.01 -23.55 34.83
N ILE A 528 23.44 -22.31 34.53
CA ILE A 528 22.49 -21.22 34.16
C ILE A 528 22.93 -20.48 32.88
N ARG A 529 23.05 -21.21 31.75
CA ARG A 529 23.32 -20.59 30.43
C ARG A 529 22.74 -21.33 29.20
N LYS A 530 21.74 -22.21 29.38
CA LYS A 530 21.12 -22.98 28.27
C LYS A 530 19.75 -22.48 27.79
N GLU A 531 18.94 -21.83 28.64
CA GLU A 531 17.62 -21.31 28.24
C GLU A 531 17.67 -20.08 27.32
N LEU A 532 18.64 -19.18 27.52
CA LEU A 532 18.69 -17.89 26.81
C LEU A 532 19.39 -17.95 25.43
N SER A 533 20.15 -19.01 25.16
CA SER A 533 20.92 -19.17 23.90
C SER A 533 20.07 -19.56 22.68
N ARG A 534 18.79 -19.92 22.86
CA ARG A 534 17.93 -20.51 21.80
C ARG A 534 16.99 -19.52 21.09
N ARG A 535 17.14 -18.20 21.32
CA ARG A 535 16.27 -17.16 20.72
C ARG A 535 16.98 -16.09 19.88
N SER A 536 18.27 -16.25 19.60
CA SER A 536 19.09 -15.30 18.80
C SER A 536 19.11 -15.55 17.28
N SER A 537 18.38 -16.56 16.78
CA SER A 537 18.23 -16.84 15.35
C SER A 537 17.11 -15.99 14.72
N GLY A 538 17.44 -14.74 14.39
CA GLY A 538 16.50 -13.77 13.81
C GLY A 538 16.10 -14.05 12.36
N ASN A 539 15.24 -15.06 12.14
CA ASN A 539 14.34 -15.17 10.99
C ASN A 539 13.35 -16.34 11.22
N LEU A 540 12.23 -16.08 11.90
CA LEU A 540 11.04 -16.95 11.92
C LEU A 540 9.88 -16.25 12.63
N ILE A 541 8.80 -15.96 11.91
CA ILE A 541 7.46 -16.05 12.51
C ILE A 541 7.21 -17.55 12.63
N THR A 542 7.41 -18.12 13.82
CA THR A 542 7.14 -19.54 14.07
C THR A 542 5.65 -19.82 13.89
N ARG A 543 5.29 -20.57 12.83
CA ARG A 543 3.92 -21.06 12.59
C ARG A 543 3.39 -21.75 13.86
N GLY A 544 2.54 -21.07 14.63
CA GLY A 544 1.88 -21.66 15.81
C GLY A 544 1.63 -20.73 16.99
N GLU A 545 2.42 -19.67 17.21
CA GLU A 545 2.04 -18.67 18.24
C GLU A 545 0.95 -17.72 17.69
N PRO A 546 -0.07 -17.37 18.49
CA PRO A 546 -1.06 -16.36 18.11
C PRO A 546 -0.42 -14.97 18.02
N ASP A 547 -0.99 -14.09 17.20
CA ASP A 547 -0.55 -12.70 17.12
C ASP A 547 -0.82 -11.95 18.43
N ARG A 548 0.21 -11.78 19.26
CA ARG A 548 0.10 -11.02 20.51
C ARG A 548 -0.19 -9.53 20.27
N GLN A 549 0.03 -8.99 19.07
CA GLN A 549 -0.43 -7.63 18.77
C GLN A 549 -1.97 -7.55 18.70
N ALA A 550 -2.67 -8.68 18.48
CA ALA A 550 -4.13 -8.75 18.59
C ALA A 550 -4.63 -8.71 20.04
N GLU A 551 -3.81 -9.02 21.05
CA GLU A 551 -4.14 -8.86 22.47
C GLU A 551 -4.24 -7.38 22.90
N LEU A 552 -3.62 -6.46 22.15
CA LEU A 552 -3.66 -5.03 22.46
C LEU A 552 -5.09 -4.45 22.25
N PRO A 553 -5.55 -3.55 23.13
CA PRO A 553 -6.75 -2.74 22.92
C PRO A 553 -6.80 -2.02 21.57
N ALA A 554 -8.02 -1.83 21.04
CA ALA A 554 -8.22 -1.37 19.66
C ALA A 554 -7.71 0.07 19.40
N ASP A 555 -7.86 0.96 20.38
CA ASP A 555 -7.32 2.32 20.41
C ASP A 555 -5.78 2.31 20.31
N ILE A 556 -5.13 1.35 20.97
CA ILE A 556 -3.67 1.19 20.93
C ILE A 556 -3.24 0.64 19.56
N ARG A 557 -3.86 -0.46 19.10
CA ARG A 557 -3.49 -1.16 17.85
C ARG A 557 -3.46 -0.23 16.63
N MET A 558 -4.40 0.70 16.53
CA MET A 558 -4.54 1.61 15.37
C MET A 558 -3.27 2.40 15.05
N ALA A 559 -2.52 2.83 16.07
CA ALA A 559 -1.31 3.65 15.96
C ALA A 559 -0.02 2.92 16.36
N TRP A 560 -0.08 1.63 16.73
CA TRP A 560 1.02 0.90 17.35
C TRP A 560 2.27 0.84 16.45
N SER A 561 2.13 0.33 15.23
CA SER A 561 3.24 0.17 14.29
C SER A 561 3.63 1.45 13.55
N THR A 562 2.73 2.43 13.45
CA THR A 562 2.88 3.64 12.62
C THR A 562 3.33 4.87 13.39
N VAL A 563 2.96 4.96 14.68
CA VAL A 563 3.33 6.06 15.58
C VAL A 563 4.17 5.53 16.74
N TYR A 564 3.65 4.61 17.55
CA TYR A 564 4.29 4.22 18.81
C TYR A 564 5.66 3.53 18.60
N ILE A 565 5.77 2.52 17.74
CA ILE A 565 7.06 1.83 17.52
C ILE A 565 8.14 2.72 16.89
N PRO A 566 7.86 3.56 15.88
CA PRO A 566 8.81 4.59 15.41
C PRO A 566 9.23 5.56 16.54
N THR A 567 8.26 6.05 17.31
CA THR A 567 8.44 6.96 18.45
C THR A 567 9.33 6.33 19.55
N LEU A 568 9.14 5.04 19.82
CA LEU A 568 9.91 4.23 20.76
C LEU A 568 11.37 4.04 20.30
N ARG A 569 11.58 3.76 19.00
CA ARG A 569 12.93 3.62 18.40
C ARG A 569 13.68 4.93 18.35
N ALA A 570 12.99 6.03 18.06
CA ALA A 570 13.56 7.37 18.15
C ALA A 570 14.00 7.70 19.59
N TYR A 571 13.14 7.44 20.60
CA TYR A 571 13.53 7.64 22.00
C TYR A 571 14.74 6.79 22.39
N ALA A 572 14.73 5.49 22.08
CA ALA A 572 15.83 4.57 22.34
C ALA A 572 17.15 5.01 21.66
N GLY A 573 17.09 5.53 20.43
CA GLY A 573 18.24 6.11 19.74
C GLY A 573 18.86 7.31 20.47
N THR A 574 18.06 8.11 21.18
CA THR A 574 18.49 9.34 21.89
C THR A 574 18.99 9.12 23.32
N LEU A 575 18.97 7.87 23.81
CA LEU A 575 19.49 7.53 25.14
C LEU A 575 20.95 7.94 25.29
N ARG A 576 21.32 8.30 26.53
CA ARG A 576 22.69 8.66 26.94
C ARG A 576 23.27 7.70 27.99
N GLY A 577 22.68 6.51 28.11
CA GLY A 577 23.13 5.43 29.00
C GLY A 577 24.51 4.90 28.63
N SER A 578 25.10 4.10 29.52
CA SER A 578 26.47 3.61 29.37
C SER A 578 26.60 2.62 28.20
N ASN A 579 25.61 1.75 28.03
CA ASN A 579 25.56 0.72 27.00
C ASN A 579 24.33 0.93 26.11
N PRO A 580 24.47 1.18 24.80
CA PRO A 580 23.33 1.41 23.92
C PRO A 580 22.63 0.10 23.48
N PHE A 581 23.22 -1.07 23.73
CA PHE A 581 22.61 -2.37 23.42
C PHE A 581 21.70 -2.87 24.55
N VAL A 582 21.99 -2.49 25.80
CA VAL A 582 21.20 -2.83 27.00
C VAL A 582 20.53 -1.57 27.53
N ILE A 583 19.22 -1.45 27.30
CA ILE A 583 18.40 -0.38 27.87
C ILE A 583 18.34 -0.59 29.38
N GLU A 584 19.03 0.27 30.14
CA GLU A 584 19.25 0.15 31.59
C GLU A 584 17.94 0.16 32.40
N ASP A 585 16.95 0.97 31.97
CA ASP A 585 15.58 0.94 32.47
C ASP A 585 14.57 0.91 31.31
N PRO A 586 14.15 -0.29 30.85
CA PRO A 586 13.19 -0.42 29.78
C PRO A 586 11.76 -0.09 30.24
N VAL A 587 11.44 -0.23 31.54
CA VAL A 587 10.11 0.03 32.10
C VAL A 587 9.83 1.53 32.05
N THR A 588 10.76 2.37 32.51
CA THR A 588 10.63 3.84 32.44
C THR A 588 10.65 4.33 31.00
N LEU A 589 11.48 3.76 30.12
CA LEU A 589 11.48 4.12 28.69
C LEU A 589 10.13 3.84 28.04
N ILE A 590 9.65 2.60 28.16
CA ILE A 590 8.36 2.15 27.58
C ILE A 590 7.22 2.96 28.17
N SER A 591 7.19 3.17 29.49
CA SER A 591 6.14 3.96 30.16
C SER A 591 6.16 5.43 29.73
N THR A 592 7.33 6.04 29.55
CA THR A 592 7.46 7.44 29.09
C THR A 592 6.91 7.61 27.69
N VAL A 593 7.34 6.76 26.74
CA VAL A 593 6.89 6.81 25.34
C VAL A 593 5.41 6.46 25.23
N PHE A 594 4.96 5.42 25.95
CA PHE A 594 3.57 4.97 25.89
C PHE A 594 2.60 6.00 26.50
N LYS A 595 2.98 6.63 27.63
CA LYS A 595 2.22 7.76 28.19
C LYS A 595 2.13 8.95 27.23
N HIS A 596 3.18 9.21 26.44
CA HIS A 596 3.16 10.29 25.47
C HIS A 596 2.21 10.01 24.28
N VAL A 597 2.25 8.79 23.72
CA VAL A 597 1.41 8.43 22.56
C VAL A 597 -0.03 8.10 22.95
N TYR A 598 -0.25 7.51 24.13
CA TYR A 598 -1.55 7.03 24.60
C TYR A 598 -1.85 7.46 26.06
N PRO A 599 -1.89 8.76 26.38
CA PRO A 599 -2.05 9.24 27.75
C PRO A 599 -3.29 8.65 28.45
N LYS A 600 -4.45 8.67 27.78
CA LYS A 600 -5.70 8.11 28.30
C LYS A 600 -5.59 6.61 28.62
N SER A 601 -4.94 5.84 27.75
CA SER A 601 -4.79 4.39 27.89
C SER A 601 -3.72 4.03 28.93
N PHE A 602 -2.71 4.90 29.14
CA PHE A 602 -1.74 4.79 30.23
C PHE A 602 -2.37 5.10 31.60
N ASP A 603 -3.20 6.15 31.68
CA ASP A 603 -3.93 6.49 32.90
C ASP A 603 -4.92 5.36 33.29
N ALA A 604 -5.55 4.71 32.30
CA ALA A 604 -6.40 3.53 32.51
C ALA A 604 -5.63 2.29 33.04
N LEU A 605 -4.34 2.17 32.73
CA LEU A 605 -3.42 1.18 33.30
C LEU A 605 -2.90 1.57 34.70
N LYS A 606 -3.44 2.63 35.31
CA LYS A 606 -2.95 3.24 36.57
C LYS A 606 -1.48 3.68 36.52
N GLY A 607 -0.92 3.82 35.33
CA GLY A 607 0.45 4.27 35.10
C GLY A 607 1.56 3.21 35.27
N GLU A 608 1.23 1.92 35.41
CA GLU A 608 2.22 0.85 35.57
C GLU A 608 2.28 -0.08 34.33
N ILE A 609 3.39 -0.02 33.57
CA ILE A 609 3.69 -1.00 32.51
C ILE A 609 4.79 -1.95 32.99
N ALA A 610 4.40 -2.92 33.81
CA ALA A 610 5.31 -3.90 34.39
C ALA A 610 5.91 -4.87 33.34
N PRO A 611 7.08 -5.48 33.61
CA PRO A 611 7.59 -6.61 32.82
C PRO A 611 6.55 -7.74 32.71
N LYS A 612 6.52 -8.46 31.60
CA LYS A 612 5.47 -9.43 31.19
C LYS A 612 4.12 -8.82 30.79
N HIS A 613 3.89 -7.51 30.92
CA HIS A 613 2.70 -6.88 30.32
C HIS A 613 2.81 -6.91 28.78
N THR A 614 1.71 -7.16 28.05
CA THR A 614 1.77 -7.30 26.58
C THR A 614 2.40 -6.09 25.88
N ILE A 615 2.13 -4.87 26.36
CA ILE A 615 2.78 -3.63 25.86
C ILE A 615 4.31 -3.69 26.07
N TYR A 616 4.78 -4.16 27.23
CA TYR A 616 6.21 -4.29 27.53
C TYR A 616 6.88 -5.32 26.61
N GLU A 617 6.31 -6.52 26.54
CA GLU A 617 6.86 -7.63 25.73
C GLU A 617 6.93 -7.27 24.23
N LEU A 618 5.87 -6.68 23.68
CA LEU A 618 5.84 -6.24 22.27
C LEU A 618 6.78 -5.05 22.00
N SER A 619 6.97 -4.16 22.98
CA SER A 619 7.92 -3.04 22.87
C SER A 619 9.36 -3.57 22.86
N MET A 620 9.70 -4.45 23.79
CA MET A 620 11.02 -5.09 23.87
C MET A 620 11.31 -5.95 22.64
N ALA A 621 10.32 -6.69 22.11
CA ALA A 621 10.46 -7.40 20.85
C ALA A 621 10.76 -6.45 19.67
N ASN A 622 10.11 -5.29 19.59
CA ASN A 622 10.33 -4.31 18.54
C ASN A 622 11.66 -3.55 18.65
N LEU A 623 12.19 -3.40 19.86
CA LEU A 623 13.52 -2.84 20.14
C LEU A 623 14.63 -3.86 19.82
N ASN A 624 14.47 -5.13 20.20
CA ASN A 624 15.38 -6.21 19.82
C ASN A 624 15.40 -6.41 18.29
N ALA A 625 14.25 -6.32 17.61
CA ALA A 625 14.17 -6.35 16.15
C ALA A 625 14.90 -5.15 15.51
N TRP A 626 14.85 -3.97 16.14
CA TRP A 626 15.57 -2.78 15.70
C TRP A 626 17.09 -2.92 15.88
N HIS A 627 17.56 -3.48 17.00
CA HIS A 627 18.98 -3.81 17.20
C HIS A 627 19.47 -4.83 16.14
N SER A 628 18.64 -5.82 15.78
CA SER A 628 18.94 -6.74 14.67
C SER A 628 18.98 -6.05 13.30
N GLY A 629 18.21 -4.97 13.12
CA GLY A 629 18.22 -4.13 11.93
C GLY A 629 19.57 -3.50 11.62
N PHE A 630 20.31 -3.02 12.63
CA PHE A 630 21.68 -2.50 12.46
C PHE A 630 22.62 -3.57 11.90
N ARG A 631 22.60 -4.78 12.47
CA ARG A 631 23.37 -5.92 11.97
C ARG A 631 23.02 -6.25 10.51
N THR A 632 21.73 -6.24 10.16
CA THR A 632 21.29 -6.52 8.78
C THR A 632 21.70 -5.42 7.81
N ALA A 633 21.72 -4.16 8.23
CA ALA A 633 22.17 -3.04 7.39
C ALA A 633 23.69 -3.05 7.20
N SER A 634 24.48 -3.22 8.27
CA SER A 634 25.94 -3.21 8.18
C SER A 634 26.51 -4.41 7.44
N SER A 635 25.97 -5.61 7.64
CA SER A 635 26.36 -6.78 6.85
C SER A 635 26.14 -6.53 5.35
N LYS A 636 24.98 -6.00 4.94
CA LYS A 636 24.71 -5.66 3.54
C LYS A 636 25.64 -4.58 2.97
N ALA A 637 25.94 -3.55 3.75
CA ALA A 637 26.84 -2.47 3.31
C ALA A 637 28.27 -2.98 3.09
N VAL A 638 28.78 -3.84 3.99
CA VAL A 638 30.12 -4.46 3.84
C VAL A 638 30.13 -5.54 2.76
N GLU A 639 29.06 -6.32 2.60
CA GLU A 639 28.88 -7.26 1.47
C GLU A 639 28.88 -6.53 0.12
N ALA A 640 28.23 -5.36 0.03
CA ALA A 640 28.22 -4.54 -1.18
C ALA A 640 29.59 -3.91 -1.48
N LEU A 641 30.33 -3.46 -0.46
CA LEU A 641 31.70 -2.96 -0.60
C LEU A 641 32.62 -4.01 -1.23
N PHE A 642 32.67 -5.22 -0.66
CA PHE A 642 33.58 -6.27 -1.15
C PHE A 642 33.09 -7.00 -2.41
N ALA A 643 31.87 -6.71 -2.86
CA ALA A 643 31.41 -7.06 -4.20
C ALA A 643 31.97 -6.12 -5.29
N ASN A 644 32.50 -4.93 -4.94
CA ASN A 644 33.08 -3.99 -5.90
C ASN A 644 34.44 -4.50 -6.40
N LYS A 645 34.47 -5.08 -7.60
CA LYS A 645 35.71 -5.63 -8.20
C LYS A 645 36.64 -4.61 -8.85
N ASP A 646 36.18 -3.37 -9.02
CA ASP A 646 37.06 -2.26 -9.45
C ASP A 646 37.91 -1.72 -8.28
N GLU A 647 37.49 -1.97 -7.03
CA GLU A 647 38.14 -1.48 -5.80
C GLU A 647 38.80 -2.61 -5.00
N TYR A 648 38.19 -3.80 -4.96
CA TYR A 648 38.70 -5.01 -4.30
C TYR A 648 38.74 -6.20 -5.26
N PRO A 649 39.66 -6.21 -6.25
CA PRO A 649 39.72 -7.26 -7.25
C PRO A 649 40.00 -8.64 -6.62
N THR A 650 41.03 -8.76 -5.78
CA THR A 650 41.44 -10.03 -5.16
C THR A 650 40.93 -10.20 -3.73
N GLN A 651 41.08 -11.41 -3.18
CA GLN A 651 40.78 -11.69 -1.77
C GLN A 651 41.87 -11.14 -0.84
N ASP A 652 43.11 -11.00 -1.32
CA ASP A 652 44.22 -10.44 -0.54
C ASP A 652 44.08 -8.92 -0.36
N ASP A 653 43.45 -8.22 -1.31
CA ASP A 653 43.06 -6.80 -1.17
C ASP A 653 42.03 -6.63 -0.03
N ILE A 654 41.00 -7.49 -0.01
CA ILE A 654 39.97 -7.51 1.03
C ILE A 654 40.62 -7.87 2.39
N ALA A 655 41.49 -8.88 2.44
CA ALA A 655 42.21 -9.26 3.65
C ALA A 655 43.11 -8.13 4.18
N THR A 656 43.80 -7.41 3.29
CA THR A 656 44.68 -6.28 3.62
C THR A 656 43.86 -5.09 4.14
N TYR A 657 42.75 -4.76 3.48
CA TYR A 657 41.83 -3.71 3.92
C TYR A 657 41.24 -4.02 5.30
N ILE A 658 40.78 -5.25 5.52
CA ILE A 658 40.24 -5.70 6.82
C ILE A 658 41.33 -5.73 7.90
N ALA A 659 42.57 -6.13 7.58
CA ALA A 659 43.69 -6.06 8.51
C ALA A 659 44.03 -4.61 8.92
N SER A 660 43.86 -3.64 8.00
CA SER A 660 44.00 -2.20 8.30
C SER A 660 42.86 -1.65 9.17
N ILE A 661 41.72 -2.35 9.19
CA ILE A 661 40.47 -1.99 9.87
C ILE A 661 40.43 -2.57 11.30
N ILE A 662 40.71 -3.86 11.47
CA ILE A 662 40.51 -4.59 12.75
C ILE A 662 41.74 -4.52 13.67
N HIS A 663 42.81 -3.81 13.28
CA HIS A 663 44.06 -3.81 14.04
C HIS A 663 43.88 -3.30 15.48
N ALA A 664 44.11 -4.17 16.46
CA ALA A 664 43.71 -4.02 17.86
C ALA A 664 44.32 -2.82 18.63
N SER A 665 45.19 -2.04 18.00
CA SER A 665 45.81 -0.83 18.53
C SER A 665 45.17 0.48 18.05
N ASN A 666 44.20 0.45 17.12
CA ASN A 666 43.61 1.67 16.54
C ASN A 666 42.14 1.48 16.06
N PRO A 667 41.16 1.36 16.98
CA PRO A 667 39.76 1.14 16.61
C PRO A 667 39.17 2.30 15.79
N ILE A 668 38.71 1.98 14.58
CA ILE A 668 38.49 2.87 13.43
C ILE A 668 37.79 4.18 13.75
N PHE A 669 36.67 4.11 14.47
CA PHE A 669 35.74 5.23 14.60
C PHE A 669 36.00 6.11 15.82
N PHE A 670 37.07 5.84 16.58
CA PHE A 670 37.56 6.76 17.60
C PHE A 670 38.47 7.83 16.98
N TRP A 671 38.06 9.08 17.07
CA TRP A 671 38.96 10.21 16.83
C TRP A 671 39.27 10.91 18.16
N ARG A 672 40.55 10.86 18.55
CA ARG A 672 41.13 11.80 19.51
C ARG A 672 41.71 12.96 18.69
N GLU A 673 41.45 14.20 19.11
CA GLU A 673 41.89 15.38 18.36
C GLU A 673 43.42 15.49 18.29
N TYR A 674 43.90 15.86 17.10
CA TYR A 674 45.18 16.54 16.89
C TYR A 674 45.00 17.54 15.74
N SER A 675 45.39 18.79 16.01
CA SER A 675 45.21 19.98 15.17
C SER A 675 46.28 20.06 14.05
N GLU A 676 46.30 21.02 13.10
CA GLU A 676 45.60 22.31 13.03
C GLU A 676 44.78 22.55 11.75
N THR A 677 45.09 21.89 10.62
CA THR A 677 44.55 22.26 9.29
C THR A 677 43.56 21.25 8.68
N ARG A 678 42.55 20.86 9.49
CA ARG A 678 41.40 19.98 9.13
C ARG A 678 41.73 18.53 8.76
N LYS A 679 41.46 17.61 9.70
CA LYS A 679 41.15 16.20 9.40
C LYS A 679 39.63 16.00 9.52
N SER A 680 38.99 15.40 8.50
CA SER A 680 37.57 14.99 8.57
C SER A 680 37.44 13.68 9.36
N GLY A 681 36.42 13.60 10.21
CA GLY A 681 36.21 12.44 11.09
C GLY A 681 35.37 11.35 10.41
N LYS A 682 35.76 10.09 10.63
CA LYS A 682 35.17 8.85 10.06
C LYS A 682 33.69 8.56 10.42
N TYR A 683 32.97 9.50 11.02
CA TYR A 683 31.52 9.43 11.20
C TYR A 683 30.75 9.88 9.95
N GLU A 684 31.41 10.64 9.07
CA GLU A 684 30.92 11.04 7.74
C GLU A 684 31.27 9.98 6.66
N ASP A 685 31.71 8.79 7.08
CA ASP A 685 32.05 7.67 6.22
C ASP A 685 30.80 7.09 5.51
N PRO A 686 30.84 6.79 4.19
CA PRO A 686 29.67 6.33 3.44
C PRO A 686 28.93 5.14 4.06
N LEU A 687 29.65 4.16 4.62
CA LEU A 687 29.07 2.93 5.15
C LEU A 687 28.47 3.16 6.55
N VAL A 688 29.06 4.08 7.33
CA VAL A 688 28.46 4.60 8.58
C VAL A 688 27.15 5.33 8.27
N LEU A 689 27.17 6.25 7.29
CA LEU A 689 26.00 7.04 6.90
C LEU A 689 24.90 6.16 6.30
N GLU A 690 25.24 5.17 5.48
CA GLU A 690 24.30 4.18 4.93
C GLU A 690 23.69 3.30 6.02
N THR A 691 24.52 2.70 6.88
CA THR A 691 24.05 1.81 7.94
C THR A 691 23.14 2.56 8.92
N PHE A 692 23.55 3.76 9.35
CA PHE A 692 22.76 4.61 10.24
C PHE A 692 21.46 5.09 9.57
N GLY A 693 21.52 5.47 8.29
CA GLY A 693 20.36 5.85 7.50
C GLY A 693 19.32 4.73 7.39
N ASN A 694 19.75 3.54 6.95
CA ASN A 694 18.88 2.40 6.71
C ASN A 694 18.35 1.75 8.00
N ALA A 695 19.18 1.63 9.05
CA ALA A 695 18.79 0.97 10.30
C ALA A 695 18.03 1.89 11.28
N HIS A 696 18.34 3.20 11.29
CA HIS A 696 17.71 4.15 12.20
C HIS A 696 16.82 5.17 11.51
N LEU A 697 17.37 6.07 10.68
CA LEU A 697 16.62 7.24 10.16
C LEU A 697 15.36 6.81 9.38
N LYS A 698 15.47 5.81 8.51
CA LYS A 698 14.33 5.23 7.77
C LYS A 698 13.23 4.66 8.69
N SER A 699 13.59 4.18 9.88
CA SER A 699 12.64 3.61 10.85
C SER A 699 11.91 4.65 11.72
N ILE A 700 12.37 5.91 11.70
CA ILE A 700 11.82 7.02 12.51
C ILE A 700 11.29 8.19 11.66
N ALA A 701 11.22 8.04 10.34
CA ALA A 701 10.87 9.12 9.41
C ALA A 701 9.43 9.69 9.58
N SER A 702 8.54 9.00 10.30
CA SER A 702 7.19 9.49 10.67
C SER A 702 7.13 10.22 12.01
N VAL A 703 8.25 10.31 12.76
CA VAL A 703 8.28 10.80 14.14
C VAL A 703 8.55 12.30 14.17
N ASN A 704 7.62 13.06 14.76
CA ASN A 704 7.92 14.43 15.21
C ASN A 704 8.99 14.35 16.32
N GLN A 705 10.11 15.06 16.18
CA GLN A 705 11.23 15.01 17.12
C GLN A 705 11.25 16.12 18.18
N ASP A 706 10.24 17.01 18.21
CA ASP A 706 10.26 18.21 19.07
C ASP A 706 10.02 17.95 20.55
N TRP A 707 9.62 16.73 20.93
CA TRP A 707 9.36 16.32 22.32
C TRP A 707 10.51 15.52 22.96
N PHE A 708 11.57 15.17 22.22
CA PHE A 708 12.72 14.46 22.79
C PHE A 708 13.60 15.39 23.65
N PRO A 709 14.05 14.95 24.84
CA PRO A 709 15.05 15.70 25.64
C PRO A 709 16.40 15.89 24.93
N SER A 710 16.67 15.08 23.90
CA SER A 710 17.87 15.13 23.06
C SER A 710 17.46 14.76 21.64
N LYS A 711 17.54 15.67 20.67
CA LYS A 711 17.25 15.35 19.26
C LYS A 711 18.37 14.55 18.57
N THR A 712 19.52 14.43 19.22
CA THR A 712 20.68 13.69 18.74
C THR A 712 20.62 12.22 19.17
N PRO A 713 20.49 11.26 18.23
CA PRO A 713 20.41 9.83 18.54
C PRO A 713 21.79 9.17 18.69
N TYR A 714 22.50 9.55 19.77
CA TYR A 714 23.83 9.03 20.11
C TYR A 714 23.91 7.50 20.19
N ALA A 715 22.92 6.85 20.83
CA ALA A 715 22.90 5.40 21.01
C ALA A 715 22.71 4.67 19.67
N ALA A 716 21.90 5.21 18.75
CA ALA A 716 21.74 4.63 17.41
C ALA A 716 23.03 4.73 16.58
N LEU A 717 23.79 5.83 16.70
CA LEU A 717 25.11 5.94 16.07
C LEU A 717 26.09 4.89 16.64
N ALA A 718 26.15 4.76 17.96
CA ALA A 718 27.02 3.79 18.61
C ALA A 718 26.69 2.33 18.23
N LEU A 719 25.40 2.00 18.05
CA LEU A 719 24.95 0.70 17.52
C LEU A 719 25.38 0.50 16.05
N THR A 720 25.29 1.51 15.18
CA THR A 720 25.82 1.45 13.81
C THR A 720 27.31 1.13 13.79
N LEU A 721 28.13 1.77 14.63
CA LEU A 721 29.58 1.57 14.60
C LEU A 721 29.97 0.16 15.08
N ALA A 722 29.36 -0.32 16.16
CA ALA A 722 29.56 -1.69 16.63
C ALA A 722 29.03 -2.75 15.65
N SER A 723 27.94 -2.46 14.91
CA SER A 723 27.43 -3.38 13.91
C SER A 723 28.29 -3.41 12.64
N LEU A 724 28.96 -2.32 12.28
CA LEU A 724 29.95 -2.26 11.20
C LEU A 724 31.26 -2.97 11.57
N GLU A 725 31.78 -2.75 12.78
CA GLU A 725 32.96 -3.47 13.27
C GLU A 725 32.73 -4.99 13.24
N ARG A 726 31.55 -5.46 13.69
CA ARG A 726 31.15 -6.86 13.51
C ARG A 726 31.06 -7.27 12.03
N ALA A 727 30.51 -6.41 11.18
CA ALA A 727 30.32 -6.73 9.77
C ALA A 727 31.66 -6.92 9.03
N TYR A 728 32.71 -6.19 9.40
CA TYR A 728 34.07 -6.49 8.93
C TYR A 728 34.66 -7.75 9.58
N PHE A 729 34.45 -7.96 10.89
CA PHE A 729 35.04 -9.10 11.62
C PHE A 729 34.59 -10.48 11.08
N VAL A 730 33.40 -10.58 10.50
CA VAL A 730 32.94 -11.84 9.87
C VAL A 730 33.56 -12.12 8.50
N TRP A 731 34.38 -11.21 7.94
CA TRP A 731 35.15 -11.42 6.72
C TRP A 731 36.62 -11.75 7.07
N ASN A 732 36.86 -12.97 7.54
CA ASN A 732 38.16 -13.43 8.01
C ASN A 732 39.09 -13.77 6.84
N GLN A 733 40.33 -13.24 6.84
CA GLN A 733 41.34 -13.46 5.78
C GLN A 733 40.80 -13.19 4.35
N GLY A 734 39.94 -12.18 4.21
CA GLY A 734 39.30 -11.82 2.93
C GLY A 734 38.00 -12.55 2.63
N TYR A 735 37.73 -13.70 3.27
CA TYR A 735 36.55 -14.53 2.99
C TYR A 735 35.44 -14.34 4.02
N PHE A 736 34.18 -14.32 3.57
CA PHE A 736 33.02 -14.33 4.48
C PHE A 736 32.93 -15.65 5.25
N ASP A 737 33.24 -15.62 6.54
CA ASP A 737 33.19 -16.77 7.42
C ASP A 737 31.76 -16.98 7.95
N LYS A 738 31.07 -17.92 7.31
CA LYS A 738 29.69 -18.28 7.61
C LYS A 738 29.52 -18.92 9.00
N GLU A 739 30.52 -19.62 9.54
CA GLU A 739 30.45 -20.24 10.86
C GLU A 739 30.72 -19.19 11.96
N LEU A 740 31.71 -18.34 11.75
CA LEU A 740 31.96 -17.17 12.60
C LEU A 740 30.73 -16.27 12.64
N SER A 741 30.11 -15.97 11.48
CA SER A 741 28.91 -15.12 11.41
C SER A 741 27.70 -15.65 12.22
N GLN A 742 27.68 -16.94 12.56
CA GLN A 742 26.67 -17.59 13.39
C GLN A 742 27.09 -17.74 14.86
N THR A 743 28.38 -17.99 15.12
CA THR A 743 28.92 -18.21 16.48
C THR A 743 29.16 -16.90 17.23
N ILE A 744 29.68 -15.83 16.59
CA ILE A 744 29.75 -14.50 17.20
C ILE A 744 28.40 -13.76 17.07
N GLY A 745 27.41 -14.23 17.82
CA GLY A 745 26.09 -13.59 17.88
C GLY A 745 26.20 -12.10 18.25
N PHE A 746 25.50 -11.23 17.52
CA PHE A 746 25.42 -9.80 17.86
C PHE A 746 24.62 -9.65 19.17
N THR A 747 25.37 -9.57 20.27
CA THR A 747 24.92 -9.75 21.65
C THR A 747 25.81 -8.93 22.58
N ASP A 748 25.31 -8.66 23.79
CA ASP A 748 26.00 -7.83 24.77
C ASP A 748 27.41 -8.35 25.14
N ASP A 749 27.53 -9.67 25.35
CA ASP A 749 28.79 -10.36 25.66
C ASP A 749 29.91 -10.09 24.62
N PHE A 750 29.53 -9.89 23.34
CA PHE A 750 30.45 -9.82 22.19
C PHE A 750 30.61 -8.45 21.53
N TYR A 751 29.59 -7.57 21.59
CA TYR A 751 29.61 -6.26 20.93
C TYR A 751 29.04 -5.12 21.80
N GLY A 752 28.57 -5.40 23.02
CA GLY A 752 28.06 -4.39 23.95
C GLY A 752 29.15 -3.49 24.55
N ARG A 753 30.38 -3.99 24.70
CA ARG A 753 31.53 -3.23 25.22
C ARG A 753 32.06 -2.24 24.18
N GLU A 754 32.03 -2.66 22.93
CA GLU A 754 32.44 -1.96 21.73
C GLU A 754 31.44 -0.81 21.50
N ALA A 755 30.14 -1.11 21.52
CA ALA A 755 29.07 -0.11 21.49
C ALA A 755 29.12 0.86 22.69
N THR A 756 29.39 0.38 23.92
CA THR A 756 29.64 1.20 25.12
C THR A 756 30.82 2.16 24.92
N SER A 757 31.85 1.74 24.20
CA SER A 757 33.02 2.55 23.91
C SER A 757 32.70 3.61 22.84
N TYR A 758 32.05 3.23 21.73
CA TYR A 758 31.58 4.18 20.71
C TYR A 758 30.57 5.18 21.27
N MET A 759 29.75 4.79 22.24
CA MET A 759 28.79 5.66 22.90
C MET A 759 29.48 6.85 23.60
N LYS A 760 30.62 6.59 24.27
CA LYS A 760 31.44 7.65 24.89
C LYS A 760 32.03 8.61 23.86
N ALA A 761 32.39 8.12 22.68
CA ALA A 761 32.91 8.96 21.59
C ALA A 761 31.78 9.75 20.90
N ALA A 762 30.62 9.13 20.67
CA ALA A 762 29.44 9.78 20.10
C ALA A 762 28.96 10.96 20.98
N LEU A 763 28.94 10.79 22.29
CA LEU A 763 28.56 11.85 23.25
C LEU A 763 29.51 13.07 23.25
N LEU A 764 30.70 12.95 22.67
CA LEU A 764 31.68 14.04 22.52
C LEU A 764 31.62 14.74 21.15
N LEU A 765 30.73 14.31 20.25
CA LEU A 765 30.58 14.93 18.93
C LEU A 765 30.01 16.36 19.03
N PRO A 766 30.66 17.38 18.43
CA PRO A 766 30.11 18.72 18.37
C PRO A 766 28.94 18.80 17.39
N GLU A 767 27.99 19.71 17.64
CA GLU A 767 26.73 19.82 16.90
C GLU A 767 26.92 20.00 15.38
N ASN A 768 27.95 20.73 14.95
CA ASN A 768 28.26 20.89 13.52
C ASN A 768 28.64 19.57 12.82
N LYS A 769 29.29 18.65 13.53
CA LYS A 769 29.55 17.28 13.07
C LYS A 769 28.30 16.43 13.10
N TRP A 770 27.46 16.57 14.12
CA TRP A 770 26.18 15.86 14.13
C TRP A 770 25.26 16.27 12.96
N GLN A 771 25.20 17.57 12.66
CA GLN A 771 24.50 18.09 11.48
C GLN A 771 25.11 17.65 10.15
N ALA A 772 26.41 17.34 10.07
CA ALA A 772 27.01 16.75 8.88
C ALA A 772 26.58 15.28 8.70
N ILE A 773 26.70 14.47 9.76
CA ILE A 773 26.32 13.05 9.78
C ILE A 773 24.82 12.89 9.45
N HIS A 774 23.94 13.65 10.12
CA HIS A 774 22.50 13.59 9.87
C HIS A 774 22.14 13.95 8.43
N ARG A 775 22.77 14.99 7.84
CA ARG A 775 22.54 15.37 6.44
C ARG A 775 23.04 14.30 5.45
N GLY A 776 24.25 13.77 5.64
CA GLY A 776 24.79 12.72 4.77
C GLY A 776 23.95 11.44 4.80
N ALA A 777 23.57 10.97 6.00
CA ALA A 777 22.71 9.80 6.14
C ALA A 777 21.28 10.05 5.61
N SER A 778 20.73 11.24 5.78
CA SER A 778 19.44 11.62 5.17
C SER A 778 19.50 11.67 3.64
N GLN A 779 20.62 12.14 3.08
CA GLN A 779 20.88 12.11 1.65
C GLN A 779 20.98 10.67 1.13
N ILE A 780 21.60 9.75 1.87
CA ILE A 780 21.67 8.33 1.50
C ILE A 780 20.30 7.63 1.61
N VAL A 781 19.50 7.91 2.64
CA VAL A 781 18.11 7.42 2.71
C VAL A 781 17.26 7.98 1.57
N GLY A 782 17.54 9.20 1.10
CA GLY A 782 16.93 9.78 -0.09
C GLY A 782 17.47 9.23 -1.42
N SER A 783 18.74 8.81 -1.49
CA SER A 783 19.40 8.38 -2.72
C SER A 783 19.25 6.88 -3.00
N LEU A 784 19.16 6.04 -1.96
CA LEU A 784 18.92 4.59 -2.04
C LEU A 784 17.46 4.22 -2.40
N ASN A 785 16.57 5.20 -2.58
CA ASN A 785 15.43 5.06 -3.48
C ASN A 785 15.90 5.16 -4.96
N GLY A 786 16.95 4.42 -5.30
CA GLY A 786 17.67 4.40 -6.57
C GLY A 786 18.94 3.55 -6.41
N PHE A 787 19.38 2.93 -7.51
CA PHE A 787 20.46 1.93 -7.52
C PHE A 787 20.17 0.64 -6.74
N VAL A 788 19.17 -0.10 -7.22
CA VAL A 788 19.40 -1.53 -7.49
C VAL A 788 19.52 -1.66 -9.01
N LYS A 789 20.75 -1.70 -9.53
CA LYS A 789 20.99 -2.22 -10.89
C LYS A 789 20.90 -3.75 -10.79
N VAL A 790 19.90 -4.35 -11.43
CA VAL A 790 19.97 -5.77 -11.77
C VAL A 790 20.94 -5.87 -12.94
N GLY A 791 22.07 -6.55 -12.73
CA GLY A 791 22.98 -6.89 -13.82
C GLY A 791 22.36 -7.98 -14.68
N HIS A 792 21.95 -7.63 -15.90
CA HIS A 792 22.00 -8.59 -16.99
C HIS A 792 23.46 -8.64 -17.48
N GLY A 793 23.99 -9.84 -17.65
CA GLY A 793 25.26 -10.04 -18.35
C GLY A 793 24.95 -10.18 -19.83
N ASP A 794 25.43 -9.22 -20.62
CA ASP A 794 25.46 -9.30 -22.07
C ASP A 794 26.90 -9.70 -22.47
N ASP A 795 27.15 -11.00 -22.62
CA ASP A 795 28.35 -11.47 -23.32
C ASP A 795 28.10 -11.35 -24.83
N GLU A 796 28.86 -10.47 -25.50
CA GLU A 796 28.75 -10.27 -26.95
C GLU A 796 29.35 -11.45 -27.72
N GLU A 797 28.52 -12.27 -28.39
CA GLU A 797 29.00 -13.18 -29.44
C GLU A 797 28.77 -12.58 -30.84
N TYR A 798 29.86 -12.51 -31.60
CA TYR A 798 30.03 -11.75 -32.83
C TYR A 798 29.64 -12.58 -34.07
N ASP A 799 28.58 -12.19 -34.80
CA ASP A 799 28.20 -12.78 -36.09
C ASP A 799 28.53 -11.84 -37.28
N PRO A 800 29.67 -12.05 -37.97
CA PRO A 800 30.11 -11.21 -39.08
C PRO A 800 29.53 -11.69 -40.42
N ARG A 801 28.22 -11.48 -40.69
CA ARG A 801 27.64 -11.82 -42.00
C ARG A 801 26.36 -11.11 -42.43
N ALA A 802 26.37 -9.77 -42.45
CA ALA A 802 25.33 -8.96 -43.10
C ALA A 802 25.90 -7.73 -43.84
N VAL A 803 26.78 -7.96 -44.82
CA VAL A 803 27.16 -6.90 -45.78
C VAL A 803 26.06 -6.79 -46.84
N VAL A 804 25.39 -5.64 -46.87
CA VAL A 804 24.68 -5.11 -48.03
C VAL A 804 24.91 -3.59 -48.04
N GLU A 805 26.04 -3.19 -48.63
CA GLU A 805 26.05 -1.98 -49.47
C GLU A 805 25.13 -2.31 -50.69
N ASP A 806 24.45 -1.37 -51.33
CA ASP A 806 25.08 -0.33 -52.15
C ASP A 806 24.28 0.98 -52.22
N SER A 807 24.99 2.03 -52.64
CA SER A 807 24.41 3.22 -53.25
C SER A 807 24.80 3.27 -54.73
N ASP A 808 23.86 2.89 -55.62
CA ASP A 808 23.80 3.10 -57.08
C ASP A 808 25.12 3.19 -57.89
N GLY A 809 25.47 2.13 -58.63
CA GLY A 809 26.46 2.18 -59.73
C GLY A 809 26.69 0.85 -60.46
N ASP A 810 26.67 0.86 -61.79
CA ASP A 810 27.04 -0.28 -62.66
C ASP A 810 28.53 -0.22 -63.07
N ASP A 811 29.34 -1.24 -62.70
CA ASP A 811 30.38 -1.92 -63.54
C ASP A 811 31.14 -3.02 -62.73
#